data_AF-A0AAU6WUW3-F1
#
_entry.id   AF-A0AAU6WUW3-F1
#
_cell.length_a   1.000
_cell.length_b   1.000
_cell.length_c   1.000
_cell.angle_alpha   90.00
_cell.angle_beta   90.00
_cell.angle_gamma   90.00
#
_symmetry.space_group_name_H-M   'P 1'
#
loop_
_entity.id
_entity.type
_entity.pdbx_description
1 polymer ?
#
loop_
_entity_poly.entity_id
_entity_poly.type
_entity_poly.pdbx_seq_one_letter_code
_entity_poly.pdbx_strand_id
1 'polypeptide(L)'
;MLKSQLETADSNSMLIFLGDNIYPKGMPDKSDKNYETAKKKLEDQLAIVKNFKGRTLVIPGNHDWYSGLEGLKAQEDFVKDYLNDKKAFLPKNSCPIDDISLTKDIKLIVIDSEWALLNWDKYPGINKNCDIKTREDLFVEFKDLINKNQDKRIIVAMHHPLISTGTHAGFTSARSNLYPLKSRIPVPGVASLINILRSSSGASPEDITNQHYADLAGRIRSIVQDKENIIFVSGHDHNLQYHKNRNIRQIVSGAGSKVEPASIREDSDFSYGGSGFAVLNLRKDQSSDVEYFSTKDNSPESLSHIQVIAQPKEFVNNFPDSFPSTVSSTIYPEKLTRKGKFYTWLWGEHYRKYYGMPVEASTADISTLDGGYTPFREGGGNQSNSLRLKAKDGQEFVMRGVKKSAVRFLNNMAFRKSTFGNELDNTFPEKFLLDFYTTNHPFTPFAVGNMADKIGLYHSNPRLFYIPKQKTLGEYNTHFGDEMYMIEERFSSDPKTLASLDGAEDIVSTDDVLKNFNKSYKYTVDQETYIRARIFDMLIGDWDRHADQWKWAEYKNGDKVIYKPIPRDRDQAFSKYDGAAFKIIMNIPAIRHMKTFKDDLKNVKWFSMEPYPLDLVFLKGATEADWKAQAKYIQEHLTDQDIDEAFRNLPKEVQDETLADIQRKLKSRKAKLGIYASQYYDVLQKKVPLAGTVHPDKFLITKNGNTVNVKQYKLNKKQENPELVFEKTYDDSKTRELWIYGLEDDDVYEVSGEGKPKINIRLIGGYNHDTYNVADGRRVKIYDFKSQKNTYHTKGTSEHISDDYNVNTYDYKHPKYNFFAGYPNANFNPDDGIILGVVANYTVNNFIRDPFTQKHTLRANIYTATGGFNLGYKGVFKKAIGGWDAGIDASYTTPFLQERSLGWAMKPCMMRKR
;
A
#
# COMPACT_ATOMS: atom_id res chain seq x y z
N MET A 1 42.36 -1.89 -11.15
CA MET A 1 42.32 -1.28 -9.80
C MET A 1 41.24 -1.92 -8.94
N LEU A 2 39.96 -1.84 -9.28
CA LEU A 2 38.93 -2.60 -8.57
C LEU A 2 39.27 -4.11 -8.54
N LYS A 3 39.72 -4.67 -9.67
CA LYS A 3 40.23 -6.05 -9.75
C LYS A 3 41.28 -6.40 -8.68
N SER A 4 42.27 -5.53 -8.42
CA SER A 4 43.33 -5.83 -7.45
C SER A 4 42.80 -5.82 -6.01
N GLN A 5 41.86 -4.92 -5.69
CA GLN A 5 41.16 -4.94 -4.40
C GLN A 5 40.32 -6.21 -4.22
N LEU A 6 39.62 -6.63 -5.28
CA LEU A 6 38.83 -7.86 -5.28
C LEU A 6 39.68 -9.12 -5.15
N GLU A 7 40.87 -9.16 -5.75
CA GLU A 7 41.81 -10.29 -5.63
C GLU A 7 42.35 -10.47 -4.21
N THR A 8 42.42 -9.38 -3.43
CA THR A 8 42.81 -9.41 -2.01
C THR A 8 41.64 -9.61 -1.05
N ALA A 9 40.40 -9.41 -1.51
CA ALA A 9 39.20 -9.53 -0.68
C ALA A 9 38.92 -10.99 -0.30
N ASP A 10 38.37 -11.18 0.90
CA ASP A 10 38.03 -12.51 1.42
C ASP A 10 36.72 -13.06 0.83
N SER A 11 36.39 -14.31 1.15
CA SER A 11 35.15 -14.95 0.69
C SER A 11 33.86 -14.39 1.34
N ASN A 12 33.99 -13.59 2.40
CA ASN A 12 32.84 -12.92 3.05
C ASN A 12 32.47 -11.60 2.37
N SER A 13 33.26 -11.18 1.39
CA SER A 13 33.07 -9.95 0.64
C SER A 13 31.99 -10.08 -0.45
N MET A 14 31.39 -8.96 -0.84
CA MET A 14 30.45 -8.89 -1.95
C MET A 14 30.73 -7.65 -2.80
N LEU A 15 30.75 -7.83 -4.13
CA LEU A 15 30.76 -6.73 -5.10
C LEU A 15 29.35 -6.51 -5.61
N ILE A 16 28.88 -5.26 -5.58
CA ILE A 16 27.60 -4.86 -6.16
C ILE A 16 27.85 -3.85 -7.28
N PHE A 17 27.48 -4.19 -8.51
CA PHE A 17 27.38 -3.23 -9.61
C PHE A 17 26.03 -2.52 -9.52
N LEU A 18 26.04 -1.22 -9.24
CA LEU A 18 24.88 -0.43 -8.85
C LEU A 18 24.05 0.11 -10.05
N GLY A 19 24.00 -0.62 -11.16
CA GLY A 19 23.27 -0.24 -12.37
C GLY A 19 24.09 0.48 -13.43
N ASP A 20 23.46 0.72 -14.58
CA ASP A 20 24.07 1.29 -15.79
C ASP A 20 25.26 0.47 -16.29
N ASN A 21 25.04 -0.83 -16.42
CA ASN A 21 26.09 -1.79 -16.75
C ASN A 21 26.49 -1.71 -18.23
N ILE A 22 25.59 -1.28 -19.12
CA ILE A 22 25.90 -1.12 -20.55
C ILE A 22 25.44 0.24 -21.08
N TYR A 23 26.41 1.06 -21.50
CA TYR A 23 26.14 2.31 -22.21
C TYR A 23 26.23 2.18 -23.74
N PRO A 24 25.40 2.94 -24.50
CA PRO A 24 24.39 3.88 -24.02
C PRO A 24 22.99 3.27 -23.82
N LYS A 25 22.73 2.02 -24.23
CA LYS A 25 21.37 1.45 -24.28
C LYS A 25 21.30 -0.03 -23.89
N GLY A 26 21.86 -0.45 -22.76
CA GLY A 26 21.65 -1.82 -22.26
C GLY A 26 22.09 -2.91 -23.25
N MET A 27 21.58 -4.13 -23.07
CA MET A 27 21.77 -5.23 -24.02
C MET A 27 20.71 -5.16 -25.14
N PRO A 28 21.08 -4.93 -26.41
CA PRO A 28 20.13 -4.94 -27.52
C PRO A 28 19.82 -6.38 -27.99
N ASP A 29 18.91 -6.52 -28.96
CA ASP A 29 18.64 -7.79 -29.62
C ASP A 29 19.91 -8.35 -30.31
N LYS A 30 20.05 -9.67 -30.39
CA LYS A 30 21.22 -10.34 -30.99
C LYS A 30 21.44 -9.97 -32.47
N SER A 31 20.38 -9.57 -33.17
CA SER A 31 20.45 -9.11 -34.56
C SER A 31 20.90 -7.64 -34.70
N ASP A 32 20.94 -6.87 -33.60
CA ASP A 32 21.39 -5.48 -33.63
C ASP A 32 22.91 -5.40 -33.82
N LYS A 33 23.35 -4.48 -34.70
CA LYS A 33 24.77 -4.24 -35.00
C LYS A 33 25.62 -3.88 -33.76
N ASN A 34 25.00 -3.38 -32.70
CA ASN A 34 25.68 -2.99 -31.47
C ASN A 34 25.74 -4.13 -30.43
N TYR A 35 25.11 -5.29 -30.68
CA TYR A 35 25.08 -6.41 -29.74
C TYR A 35 26.47 -6.87 -29.31
N GLU A 36 27.36 -7.14 -30.26
CA GLU A 36 28.72 -7.59 -29.94
C GLU A 36 29.50 -6.55 -29.11
N THR A 37 29.25 -5.26 -29.33
CA THR A 37 29.86 -4.19 -28.52
C THR A 37 29.28 -4.13 -27.11
N ALA A 38 27.96 -4.29 -26.97
CA ALA A 38 27.28 -4.32 -25.68
C ALA A 38 27.72 -5.53 -24.84
N LYS A 39 27.72 -6.72 -25.46
CA LYS A 39 28.24 -7.96 -24.89
C LYS A 39 29.68 -7.81 -24.43
N LYS A 40 30.58 -7.29 -25.29
CA LYS A 40 31.99 -7.10 -24.95
C LYS A 40 32.18 -6.18 -23.74
N LYS A 41 31.43 -5.08 -23.66
CA LYS A 41 31.47 -4.17 -22.49
C LYS A 41 31.10 -4.88 -21.20
N LEU A 42 30.02 -5.66 -21.23
CA LEU A 42 29.57 -6.41 -20.07
C LEU A 42 30.57 -7.52 -19.70
N GLU A 43 31.12 -8.23 -20.67
CA GLU A 43 32.19 -9.22 -20.45
C GLU A 43 33.42 -8.60 -19.80
N ASP A 44 33.88 -7.44 -20.28
CA ASP A 44 35.04 -6.75 -19.72
C ASP A 44 34.79 -6.30 -18.28
N GLN A 45 33.55 -5.85 -17.98
CA GLN A 45 33.12 -5.51 -16.63
C GLN A 45 33.09 -6.74 -15.72
N LEU A 46 32.52 -7.87 -16.17
CA LEU A 46 32.42 -9.09 -15.37
C LEU A 46 33.76 -9.82 -15.24
N ALA A 47 34.68 -9.67 -16.20
CA ALA A 47 36.00 -10.30 -16.14
C ALA A 47 36.84 -9.85 -14.94
N ILE A 48 36.52 -8.69 -14.32
CA ILE A 48 37.23 -8.21 -13.13
C ILE A 48 37.00 -9.11 -11.91
N VAL A 49 35.92 -9.89 -11.87
CA VAL A 49 35.57 -10.75 -10.73
C VAL A 49 36.06 -12.18 -10.88
N LYS A 50 36.76 -12.53 -11.96
CA LYS A 50 37.18 -13.91 -12.25
C LYS A 50 37.98 -14.58 -11.12
N ASN A 51 38.77 -13.81 -10.39
CA ASN A 51 39.59 -14.28 -9.26
C ASN A 51 39.03 -13.84 -7.89
N PHE A 52 37.84 -13.24 -7.86
CA PHE A 52 37.22 -12.78 -6.62
C PHE A 52 36.61 -13.97 -5.88
N LYS A 53 36.98 -14.14 -4.61
CA LYS A 53 36.50 -15.26 -3.77
C LYS A 53 35.09 -15.01 -3.20
N GLY A 54 34.62 -13.76 -3.23
CA GLY A 54 33.32 -13.36 -2.70
C GLY A 54 32.18 -13.52 -3.71
N ARG A 55 31.05 -12.87 -3.42
CA ARG A 55 29.85 -12.90 -4.27
C ARG A 55 29.75 -11.66 -5.15
N THR A 56 29.30 -11.82 -6.38
CA THR A 56 29.04 -10.71 -7.29
C THR A 56 27.55 -10.55 -7.53
N LEU A 57 27.08 -9.31 -7.45
CA LEU A 57 25.71 -8.94 -7.75
C LEU A 57 25.69 -7.79 -8.74
N VAL A 58 24.82 -7.89 -9.73
CA VAL A 58 24.49 -6.83 -10.69
C VAL A 58 23.05 -6.41 -10.46
N ILE A 59 22.81 -5.10 -10.40
CA ILE A 59 21.44 -4.54 -10.40
C ILE A 59 21.26 -3.69 -11.65
N PRO A 60 20.03 -3.50 -12.16
CA PRO A 60 19.78 -2.63 -13.31
C PRO A 60 19.77 -1.14 -12.94
N GLY A 61 20.24 -0.30 -13.87
CA GLY A 61 20.03 1.15 -13.90
C GLY A 61 19.15 1.57 -15.07
N ASN A 62 18.94 2.88 -15.24
CA ASN A 62 18.06 3.39 -16.29
C ASN A 62 18.57 3.04 -17.70
N HIS A 63 19.89 3.05 -17.93
CA HIS A 63 20.45 2.70 -19.23
C HIS A 63 20.26 1.23 -19.60
N ASP A 64 20.15 0.33 -18.62
CA ASP A 64 19.93 -1.10 -18.85
C ASP A 64 18.52 -1.37 -19.40
N TRP A 65 17.55 -0.51 -19.05
CA TRP A 65 16.16 -0.56 -19.56
C TRP A 65 15.98 0.00 -20.98
N TYR A 66 16.96 0.73 -21.53
CA TYR A 66 16.80 1.46 -22.80
C TYR A 66 16.74 0.57 -24.06
N SER A 67 17.03 -0.74 -23.94
CA SER A 67 16.75 -1.75 -24.97
C SER A 67 15.41 -2.48 -24.76
N GLY A 68 14.57 -1.98 -23.85
CA GLY A 68 13.28 -2.58 -23.54
C GLY A 68 13.37 -3.76 -22.57
N LEU A 69 12.21 -4.34 -22.25
CA LEU A 69 12.08 -5.45 -21.30
C LEU A 69 12.88 -6.69 -21.73
N GLU A 70 12.86 -7.04 -23.02
CA GLU A 70 13.59 -8.19 -23.54
C GLU A 70 15.11 -7.96 -23.51
N GLY A 71 15.57 -6.73 -23.73
CA GLY A 71 16.98 -6.38 -23.56
C GLY A 71 17.45 -6.53 -22.11
N LEU A 72 16.64 -6.08 -21.15
CA LEU A 72 16.93 -6.27 -19.73
C LEU A 72 17.00 -7.75 -19.35
N LYS A 73 16.03 -8.57 -19.81
CA LYS A 73 16.07 -10.03 -19.59
C LYS A 73 17.29 -10.69 -20.21
N ALA A 74 17.66 -10.29 -21.44
CA ALA A 74 18.85 -10.81 -22.11
C ALA A 74 20.13 -10.47 -21.33
N GLN A 75 20.18 -9.28 -20.72
CA GLN A 75 21.26 -8.88 -19.82
C GLN A 75 21.28 -9.70 -18.52
N GLU A 76 20.11 -9.88 -17.89
CA GLU A 76 19.94 -10.72 -16.71
C GLU A 76 20.43 -12.15 -16.96
N ASP A 77 19.99 -12.78 -18.05
CA ASP A 77 20.38 -14.14 -18.44
C ASP A 77 21.88 -14.23 -18.72
N PHE A 78 22.43 -13.25 -19.46
CA PHE A 78 23.87 -13.20 -19.73
C PHE A 78 24.71 -13.16 -18.45
N VAL A 79 24.33 -12.32 -17.48
CA VAL A 79 25.06 -12.20 -16.20
C VAL A 79 24.98 -13.51 -15.41
N LYS A 80 23.80 -14.12 -15.34
CA LYS A 80 23.60 -15.39 -14.62
C LYS A 80 24.42 -16.52 -15.25
N ASP A 81 24.46 -16.60 -16.57
CA ASP A 81 25.20 -17.61 -17.31
C ASP A 81 26.72 -17.40 -17.16
N TYR A 82 27.20 -16.16 -17.31
CA TYR A 82 28.62 -15.83 -17.20
C TYR A 82 29.18 -16.14 -15.81
N LEU A 83 28.42 -15.81 -14.75
CA LEU A 83 28.82 -16.02 -13.36
C LEU A 83 28.42 -17.40 -12.80
N ASN A 84 27.63 -18.18 -13.56
CA ASN A 84 27.03 -19.44 -13.12
C ASN A 84 26.28 -19.32 -11.76
N ASP A 85 25.56 -18.22 -11.57
CA ASP A 85 24.78 -17.95 -10.37
C ASP A 85 23.44 -17.28 -10.71
N LYS A 86 22.34 -17.98 -10.43
CA LYS A 86 20.97 -17.50 -10.67
C LYS A 86 20.59 -16.27 -9.83
N LYS A 87 21.38 -15.91 -8.82
CA LYS A 87 21.19 -14.74 -7.95
C LYS A 87 22.18 -13.61 -8.24
N ALA A 88 23.02 -13.73 -9.27
CA ALA A 88 23.99 -12.71 -9.63
C ALA A 88 23.39 -11.46 -10.29
N PHE A 89 22.10 -11.50 -10.65
CA PHE A 89 21.35 -10.35 -11.14
C PHE A 89 20.05 -10.21 -10.35
N LEU A 90 19.81 -9.05 -9.73
CA LEU A 90 18.60 -8.76 -8.96
C LEU A 90 18.07 -7.34 -9.26
N PRO A 91 16.75 -7.12 -9.17
CA PRO A 91 15.72 -8.14 -8.94
C PRO A 91 15.50 -9.04 -10.16
N LYS A 92 14.97 -10.25 -9.92
CA LYS A 92 14.76 -11.26 -10.97
C LYS A 92 13.53 -10.96 -11.81
N ASN A 93 13.53 -11.46 -13.04
CA ASN A 93 12.37 -11.42 -13.94
C ASN A 93 11.85 -9.99 -14.20
N SER A 94 12.73 -8.99 -14.07
CA SER A 94 12.37 -7.57 -14.14
C SER A 94 11.28 -7.14 -13.13
N CYS A 95 11.20 -7.84 -11.99
CA CYS A 95 10.35 -7.46 -10.88
C CYS A 95 10.96 -6.26 -10.11
N PRO A 96 10.17 -5.57 -9.29
CA PRO A 96 10.64 -4.30 -8.70
C PRO A 96 11.53 -4.44 -7.47
N ILE A 97 11.48 -5.58 -6.79
CA ILE A 97 12.17 -5.80 -5.52
C ILE A 97 12.52 -7.27 -5.33
N ASP A 98 13.67 -7.52 -4.73
CA ASP A 98 14.12 -8.83 -4.26
C ASP A 98 14.96 -8.63 -2.99
N ASP A 99 15.14 -9.69 -2.22
CA ASP A 99 15.98 -9.67 -1.03
C ASP A 99 16.84 -10.94 -0.88
N ILE A 100 18.02 -10.78 -0.29
CA ILE A 100 18.90 -11.89 0.08
C ILE A 100 19.46 -11.69 1.49
N SER A 101 19.54 -12.78 2.24
CA SER A 101 20.29 -12.79 3.51
C SER A 101 21.77 -12.97 3.21
N LEU A 102 22.57 -11.96 3.55
CA LEU A 102 24.03 -12.02 3.39
C LEU A 102 24.65 -12.86 4.50
N THR A 103 24.16 -12.68 5.73
CA THR A 103 24.47 -13.47 6.93
C THR A 103 23.16 -13.64 7.75
N LYS A 104 23.24 -14.23 8.94
CA LYS A 104 22.10 -14.26 9.88
C LYS A 104 21.71 -12.86 10.39
N ASP A 105 22.67 -11.93 10.44
CA ASP A 105 22.54 -10.59 11.02
C ASP A 105 22.48 -9.48 9.97
N ILE A 106 22.68 -9.80 8.68
CA ILE A 106 22.74 -8.83 7.57
C ILE A 106 21.79 -9.23 6.44
N LYS A 107 20.94 -8.29 6.04
CA LYS A 107 19.98 -8.40 4.94
C LYS A 107 20.33 -7.42 3.84
N LEU A 108 20.31 -7.87 2.58
CA LEU A 108 20.35 -7.00 1.41
C LEU A 108 18.96 -7.01 0.76
N ILE A 109 18.41 -5.82 0.52
CA ILE A 109 17.21 -5.59 -0.26
C ILE A 109 17.62 -4.85 -1.52
N VAL A 110 17.17 -5.31 -2.67
CA VAL A 110 17.48 -4.70 -3.97
C VAL A 110 16.19 -4.16 -4.56
N ILE A 111 16.18 -2.89 -4.96
CA ILE A 111 15.04 -2.24 -5.60
C ILE A 111 15.44 -1.84 -7.02
N ASP A 112 14.67 -2.30 -8.01
CA ASP A 112 14.73 -1.73 -9.35
C ASP A 112 14.02 -0.37 -9.33
N SER A 113 14.82 0.68 -9.10
CA SER A 113 14.30 2.04 -9.08
C SER A 113 13.73 2.48 -10.43
N GLU A 114 14.29 2.00 -11.55
CA GLU A 114 13.85 2.44 -12.88
C GLU A 114 12.46 1.87 -13.19
N TRP A 115 12.18 0.64 -12.78
CA TRP A 115 10.82 0.08 -12.82
C TRP A 115 9.77 1.02 -12.21
N ALA A 116 10.09 1.72 -11.13
CA ALA A 116 9.18 2.65 -10.47
C ALA A 116 9.00 3.97 -11.24
N LEU A 117 9.98 4.37 -12.06
CA LEU A 117 9.96 5.64 -12.82
C LEU A 117 9.34 5.48 -14.21
N LEU A 118 9.49 4.31 -14.83
CA LEU A 118 9.09 4.05 -16.21
C LEU A 118 7.59 4.20 -16.46
N ASN A 119 7.24 4.69 -17.65
CA ASN A 119 5.87 4.55 -18.16
C ASN A 119 5.65 3.11 -18.66
N TRP A 120 4.93 2.31 -17.87
CA TRP A 120 4.66 0.89 -18.14
C TRP A 120 3.89 0.63 -19.43
N ASP A 121 3.13 1.62 -19.93
CA ASP A 121 2.41 1.49 -21.20
C ASP A 121 3.37 1.31 -22.40
N LYS A 122 4.66 1.67 -22.23
CA LYS A 122 5.71 1.49 -23.24
C LYS A 122 6.49 0.18 -23.10
N TYR A 123 6.23 -0.59 -22.04
CA TYR A 123 6.94 -1.84 -21.74
C TYR A 123 5.91 -2.97 -21.60
N PRO A 124 5.26 -3.38 -22.69
CA PRO A 124 4.30 -4.46 -22.65
C PRO A 124 4.95 -5.72 -22.06
N GLY A 125 4.27 -6.36 -21.10
CA GLY A 125 4.74 -7.57 -20.43
C GLY A 125 5.48 -7.31 -19.14
N ILE A 126 5.67 -6.03 -18.78
CA ILE A 126 6.12 -5.66 -17.44
C ILE A 126 5.17 -6.26 -16.40
N ASN A 127 5.75 -6.77 -15.31
CA ASN A 127 5.05 -7.44 -14.21
C ASN A 127 4.34 -8.75 -14.53
N LYS A 128 4.41 -9.30 -15.76
CA LYS A 128 3.77 -10.59 -16.10
C LYS A 128 4.12 -11.67 -15.06
N ASN A 129 5.41 -11.89 -14.81
CA ASN A 129 5.86 -12.92 -13.87
C ASN A 129 6.09 -12.41 -12.43
N CYS A 130 5.49 -11.27 -12.06
CA CYS A 130 5.69 -10.66 -10.75
C CYS A 130 4.39 -10.66 -9.94
N ASP A 131 4.50 -10.89 -8.63
CA ASP A 131 3.37 -10.76 -7.71
C ASP A 131 2.96 -9.28 -7.53
N ILE A 132 3.93 -8.38 -7.64
CA ILE A 132 3.75 -6.93 -7.51
C ILE A 132 3.24 -6.39 -8.85
N LYS A 133 1.97 -5.98 -8.89
CA LYS A 133 1.31 -5.44 -10.09
C LYS A 133 1.13 -3.92 -10.04
N THR A 134 1.34 -3.28 -8.88
CA THR A 134 1.25 -1.82 -8.72
C THR A 134 2.45 -1.22 -7.97
N ARG A 135 2.67 0.09 -8.16
CA ARG A 135 3.70 0.83 -7.39
C ARG A 135 3.41 0.88 -5.89
N GLU A 136 2.15 0.81 -5.49
CA GLU A 136 1.79 0.78 -4.07
C GLU A 136 2.22 -0.55 -3.44
N ASP A 137 2.04 -1.66 -4.16
CA ASP A 137 2.44 -2.99 -3.69
C ASP A 137 3.96 -3.10 -3.49
N LEU A 138 4.78 -2.42 -4.30
CA LEU A 138 6.23 -2.27 -4.05
C LEU A 138 6.51 -1.66 -2.67
N PHE A 139 5.82 -0.58 -2.32
CA PHE A 139 6.04 0.07 -1.03
C PHE A 139 5.53 -0.78 0.15
N VAL A 140 4.46 -1.53 -0.06
CA VAL A 140 3.94 -2.49 0.94
C VAL A 140 4.97 -3.59 1.17
N GLU A 141 5.46 -4.23 0.10
CA GLU A 141 6.47 -5.29 0.21
C GLU A 141 7.76 -4.77 0.84
N PHE A 142 8.24 -3.60 0.42
CA PHE A 142 9.42 -3.00 1.03
C PHE A 142 9.24 -2.76 2.54
N LYS A 143 8.10 -2.18 2.96
CA LYS A 143 7.79 -1.97 4.39
C LYS A 143 7.74 -3.29 5.15
N ASP A 144 7.19 -4.34 4.55
CA ASP A 144 7.12 -5.67 5.13
C ASP A 144 8.50 -6.31 5.30
N LEU A 145 9.38 -6.19 4.30
CA LEU A 145 10.77 -6.64 4.39
C LEU A 145 11.55 -5.92 5.49
N ILE A 146 11.37 -4.60 5.64
CA ILE A 146 11.96 -3.83 6.74
C ILE A 146 11.45 -4.35 8.09
N ASN A 147 10.13 -4.51 8.25
CA ASN A 147 9.53 -4.96 9.49
C ASN A 147 9.90 -6.40 9.88
N LYS A 148 10.09 -7.28 8.90
CA LYS A 148 10.50 -8.69 9.13
C LYS A 148 11.96 -8.82 9.58
N ASN A 149 12.80 -7.80 9.35
CA ASN A 149 14.25 -7.84 9.56
C ASN A 149 14.77 -6.68 10.45
N GLN A 150 13.93 -6.14 11.35
CA GLN A 150 14.29 -5.01 12.23
C GLN A 150 15.48 -5.31 13.16
N ASP A 151 15.73 -6.59 13.46
CA ASP A 151 16.83 -7.12 14.27
C ASP A 151 18.16 -7.22 13.51
N LYS A 152 18.17 -6.96 12.20
CA LYS A 152 19.33 -7.14 11.32
C LYS A 152 19.84 -5.81 10.80
N ARG A 153 21.10 -5.76 10.37
CA ARG A 153 21.60 -4.68 9.50
C ARG A 153 20.97 -4.85 8.12
N ILE A 154 20.29 -3.82 7.62
CA ILE A 154 19.67 -3.84 6.30
C ILE A 154 20.46 -2.91 5.37
N ILE A 155 20.92 -3.47 4.25
CA ILE A 155 21.47 -2.70 3.13
C ILE A 155 20.39 -2.64 2.06
N VAL A 156 20.08 -1.45 1.56
CA VAL A 156 19.16 -1.26 0.45
C VAL A 156 19.95 -0.77 -0.76
N ALA A 157 20.06 -1.63 -1.78
CA ALA A 157 20.72 -1.31 -3.03
C ALA A 157 19.69 -0.89 -4.09
N MET A 158 19.88 0.29 -4.67
CA MET A 158 19.05 0.79 -5.75
C MET A 158 19.84 1.76 -6.62
N HIS A 159 19.59 1.79 -7.93
CA HIS A 159 20.37 2.64 -8.83
C HIS A 159 20.22 4.13 -8.50
N HIS A 160 18.99 4.62 -8.40
CA HIS A 160 18.65 6.01 -8.13
C HIS A 160 18.75 6.38 -6.63
N PRO A 161 19.62 7.32 -6.22
CA PRO A 161 19.78 7.70 -4.81
C PRO A 161 18.58 8.44 -4.21
N LEU A 162 18.29 8.21 -2.93
CA LEU A 162 17.22 8.94 -2.23
C LEU A 162 17.60 10.39 -1.88
N ILE A 163 18.90 10.63 -1.74
CA ILE A 163 19.52 11.91 -1.42
C ILE A 163 20.75 12.04 -2.31
N SER A 164 20.85 13.16 -3.01
CA SER A 164 21.98 13.46 -3.88
C SER A 164 22.23 14.96 -3.92
N THR A 165 23.50 15.33 -4.10
CA THR A 165 23.98 16.67 -4.44
C THR A 165 24.72 16.69 -5.78
N GLY A 166 24.39 15.74 -6.66
CA GLY A 166 24.88 15.61 -8.03
C GLY A 166 24.04 16.36 -9.06
N THR A 167 24.40 16.18 -10.33
CA THR A 167 23.75 16.84 -11.48
C THR A 167 22.29 16.45 -11.65
N HIS A 168 21.93 15.19 -11.38
CA HIS A 168 20.54 14.71 -11.40
C HIS A 168 19.69 15.25 -10.24
N ALA A 169 20.34 15.77 -9.19
CA ALA A 169 19.67 16.53 -8.13
C ALA A 169 19.57 18.05 -8.43
N GLY A 170 19.98 18.48 -9.62
CA GLY A 170 19.90 19.88 -10.06
C GLY A 170 21.11 20.73 -9.67
N PHE A 171 22.16 20.14 -9.10
CA PHE A 171 23.41 20.86 -8.82
C PHE A 171 24.21 21.05 -10.11
N THR A 172 24.76 22.23 -10.30
CA THR A 172 25.48 22.57 -11.55
C THR A 172 26.83 23.21 -11.24
N SER A 173 27.81 22.94 -12.09
CA SER A 173 29.11 23.60 -12.03
C SER A 173 29.05 25.01 -12.65
N ALA A 174 30.01 25.86 -12.30
CA ALA A 174 30.20 27.14 -12.98
C ALA A 174 30.36 26.94 -14.50
N ARG A 175 31.07 25.89 -14.92
CA ARG A 175 31.27 25.55 -16.33
C ARG A 175 29.97 25.22 -17.06
N SER A 176 29.08 24.42 -16.47
CA SER A 176 27.78 24.08 -17.09
C SER A 176 26.84 25.28 -17.20
N ASN A 177 27.06 26.36 -16.44
CA ASN A 177 26.33 27.62 -16.57
C ASN A 177 26.87 28.53 -17.68
N LEU A 178 28.03 28.20 -18.24
CA LEU A 178 28.61 28.88 -19.39
C LEU A 178 28.43 28.07 -20.67
N TYR A 179 28.49 26.73 -20.58
CA TYR A 179 28.49 25.82 -21.73
C TYR A 179 27.30 24.84 -21.65
N PRO A 180 26.22 25.06 -22.42
CA PRO A 180 25.06 24.18 -22.39
C PRO A 180 25.34 22.86 -23.11
N LEU A 181 24.69 21.77 -22.69
CA LEU A 181 24.64 20.48 -23.41
C LEU A 181 26.02 19.91 -23.82
N LYS A 182 27.06 20.11 -22.98
CA LYS A 182 28.45 19.69 -23.27
C LYS A 182 29.05 20.35 -24.54
N SER A 183 28.49 21.48 -24.98
CA SER A 183 29.03 22.31 -26.06
C SER A 183 30.38 22.92 -25.70
N ARG A 184 31.21 23.21 -26.71
CA ARG A 184 32.46 23.97 -26.56
C ARG A 184 32.25 25.48 -26.71
N ILE A 185 31.04 25.92 -27.09
CA ILE A 185 30.70 27.32 -27.32
C ILE A 185 30.06 27.88 -26.05
N PRO A 186 30.61 28.97 -25.47
CA PRO A 186 30.02 29.59 -24.29
C PRO A 186 28.77 30.38 -24.69
N VAL A 187 27.65 30.10 -24.04
CA VAL A 187 26.38 30.83 -24.19
C VAL A 187 25.83 31.14 -22.80
N PRO A 188 26.45 32.09 -22.07
CA PRO A 188 26.00 32.48 -20.74
C PRO A 188 24.56 33.00 -20.77
N GLY A 189 23.82 32.85 -19.67
CA GLY A 189 22.40 33.20 -19.60
C GLY A 189 21.47 32.12 -20.17
N VAL A 190 21.66 31.70 -21.43
CA VAL A 190 20.89 30.58 -22.02
C VAL A 190 21.23 29.26 -21.35
N ALA A 191 22.52 28.99 -21.11
CA ALA A 191 22.95 27.80 -20.39
C ALA A 191 22.42 27.76 -18.95
N SER A 192 22.44 28.89 -18.25
CA SER A 192 21.82 29.01 -16.92
C SER A 192 20.31 28.80 -16.97
N LEU A 193 19.60 29.37 -17.96
CA LEU A 193 18.16 29.17 -18.14
C LEU A 193 17.84 27.69 -18.39
N ILE A 194 18.60 27.00 -19.23
CA ILE A 194 18.44 25.55 -19.48
C ILE A 194 18.65 24.75 -18.19
N ASN A 195 19.67 25.07 -17.40
CA ASN A 195 19.94 24.39 -16.14
C ASN A 195 18.82 24.63 -15.12
N ILE A 196 18.33 25.87 -14.99
CA ILE A 196 17.20 26.23 -14.12
C ILE A 196 15.94 25.49 -14.59
N LEU A 197 15.66 25.49 -15.89
CA LEU A 197 14.51 24.78 -16.45
C LEU A 197 14.61 23.27 -16.19
N ARG A 198 15.78 22.66 -16.38
CA ARG A 198 15.98 21.24 -16.08
C ARG A 198 15.75 20.94 -14.59
N SER A 199 16.38 21.69 -13.69
CA SER A 199 16.28 21.46 -12.25
C SER A 199 14.87 21.75 -11.70
N SER A 200 14.14 22.72 -12.25
CA SER A 200 12.80 23.10 -11.77
C SER A 200 11.62 22.41 -12.46
N SER A 201 11.77 21.96 -13.71
CA SER A 201 10.65 21.40 -14.49
C SER A 201 10.32 19.96 -14.15
N GLY A 202 11.27 19.20 -13.61
CA GLY A 202 11.14 17.76 -13.42
C GLY A 202 10.88 17.00 -14.72
N ALA A 203 11.28 17.55 -15.88
CA ALA A 203 10.95 17.00 -17.19
C ALA A 203 11.61 15.64 -17.47
N SER A 204 12.79 15.39 -16.89
CA SER A 204 13.50 14.11 -17.00
C SER A 204 13.04 13.17 -15.87
N PRO A 205 12.56 11.95 -16.16
CA PRO A 205 12.27 10.94 -15.13
C PRO A 205 13.47 10.64 -14.22
N GLU A 206 14.68 10.78 -14.77
CA GLU A 206 15.96 10.52 -14.13
C GLU A 206 16.40 11.62 -13.14
N ASP A 207 15.75 12.78 -13.14
CA ASP A 207 16.12 13.88 -12.24
C ASP A 207 15.23 13.84 -10.98
N ILE A 208 15.80 14.05 -9.79
CA ILE A 208 15.09 13.87 -8.50
C ILE A 208 13.87 14.80 -8.35
N THR A 209 13.82 15.88 -9.13
CA THR A 209 12.72 16.85 -9.14
C THR A 209 11.52 16.38 -9.98
N ASN A 210 11.66 15.29 -10.74
CA ASN A 210 10.54 14.61 -11.36
C ASN A 210 9.58 14.07 -10.32
N GLN A 211 8.27 14.16 -10.61
CA GLN A 211 7.24 13.74 -9.67
C GLN A 211 7.33 12.25 -9.30
N HIS A 212 7.65 11.36 -10.25
CA HIS A 212 7.72 9.92 -9.98
C HIS A 212 8.94 9.56 -9.12
N TYR A 213 10.07 10.20 -9.39
CA TYR A 213 11.28 10.00 -8.59
C TYR A 213 11.15 10.63 -7.20
N ALA A 214 10.66 11.87 -7.10
CA ALA A 214 10.36 12.49 -5.81
C ALA A 214 9.38 11.66 -4.97
N ASP A 215 8.37 11.05 -5.61
CA ASP A 215 7.41 10.16 -4.95
C ASP A 215 8.08 8.86 -4.47
N LEU A 216 8.91 8.20 -5.29
CA LEU A 216 9.70 7.03 -4.89
C LEU A 216 10.60 7.35 -3.70
N ALA A 217 11.41 8.40 -3.82
CA ALA A 217 12.36 8.80 -2.78
C ALA A 217 11.65 9.25 -1.50
N GLY A 218 10.55 10.01 -1.61
CA GLY A 218 9.75 10.44 -0.47
C GLY A 218 9.10 9.26 0.28
N ARG A 219 8.54 8.30 -0.46
CA ARG A 219 7.88 7.11 0.10
C ARG A 219 8.86 6.18 0.80
N ILE A 220 10.00 5.86 0.17
CA ILE A 220 11.03 5.02 0.79
C ILE A 220 11.57 5.68 2.06
N ARG A 221 11.92 6.98 2.01
CA ARG A 221 12.38 7.74 3.19
C ARG A 221 11.37 7.73 4.33
N SER A 222 10.08 7.91 4.02
CA SER A 222 9.00 7.88 5.01
C SER A 222 8.90 6.53 5.74
N ILE A 223 9.10 5.41 5.03
CA ILE A 223 9.05 4.05 5.58
C ILE A 223 10.21 3.75 6.54
N VAL A 224 11.40 4.30 6.28
CA VAL A 224 12.64 3.94 7.01
C VAL A 224 13.13 4.97 8.02
N GLN A 225 12.51 6.15 8.08
CA GLN A 225 13.01 7.28 8.87
C GLN A 225 13.19 6.98 10.38
N ASP A 226 12.41 6.05 10.93
CA ASP A 226 12.44 5.64 12.34
C ASP A 226 13.40 4.45 12.59
N LYS A 227 14.13 4.02 11.56
CA LYS A 227 15.01 2.84 11.61
C LYS A 227 16.47 3.28 11.55
N GLU A 228 17.26 2.86 12.53
CA GLU A 228 18.68 3.19 12.63
C GLU A 228 19.59 2.12 11.99
N ASN A 229 19.04 0.97 11.65
CA ASN A 229 19.74 -0.21 11.15
C ASN A 229 19.83 -0.29 9.62
N ILE A 230 19.56 0.80 8.88
CA ILE A 230 19.43 0.80 7.42
C ILE A 230 20.50 1.68 6.75
N ILE A 231 21.14 1.16 5.70
CA ILE A 231 22.10 1.89 4.85
C ILE A 231 21.68 1.77 3.38
N PHE A 232 21.63 2.88 2.66
CA PHE A 232 21.33 2.93 1.23
C PHE A 232 22.62 3.02 0.42
N VAL A 233 22.70 2.23 -0.66
CA VAL A 233 23.81 2.25 -1.63
C VAL A 233 23.26 2.44 -3.04
N SER A 234 23.81 3.41 -3.77
CA SER A 234 23.31 3.82 -5.08
C SER A 234 24.39 4.23 -6.08
N GLY A 235 24.03 4.23 -7.36
CA GLY A 235 24.85 4.71 -8.47
C GLY A 235 24.24 5.99 -9.04
N HIS A 236 23.85 5.91 -10.32
CA HIS A 236 23.17 6.94 -11.12
C HIS A 236 23.95 8.26 -11.33
N ASP A 237 24.26 8.96 -10.24
CA ASP A 237 25.14 10.11 -10.29
C ASP A 237 26.57 9.68 -10.58
N HIS A 238 27.21 10.35 -11.55
CA HIS A 238 28.56 10.01 -12.00
C HIS A 238 29.64 10.59 -11.08
N ASN A 239 29.57 10.31 -9.78
CA ASN A 239 30.49 10.81 -8.74
C ASN A 239 30.40 9.92 -7.48
N LEU A 240 31.14 10.29 -6.44
CA LEU A 240 31.09 9.63 -5.13
C LEU A 240 30.50 10.60 -4.09
N GLN A 241 29.54 10.14 -3.30
CA GLN A 241 28.88 10.98 -2.29
C GLN A 241 28.54 10.19 -1.02
N TYR A 242 28.61 10.83 0.13
CA TYR A 242 27.99 10.35 1.37
C TYR A 242 27.04 11.42 1.90
N HIS A 243 25.84 11.00 2.26
CA HIS A 243 24.86 11.86 2.92
C HIS A 243 24.34 11.24 4.21
N LYS A 244 24.24 12.09 5.23
CA LYS A 244 23.61 11.77 6.51
C LYS A 244 22.44 12.73 6.73
N ASN A 245 21.22 12.21 6.74
CA ASN A 245 20.02 12.99 7.05
C ASN A 245 19.14 12.20 8.03
N ARG A 246 19.02 12.69 9.27
CA ARG A 246 18.35 11.99 10.38
C ARG A 246 18.90 10.55 10.51
N ASN A 247 18.08 9.52 10.32
CA ASN A 247 18.49 8.12 10.36
C ASN A 247 18.89 7.55 8.99
N ILE A 248 18.69 8.29 7.90
CA ILE A 248 19.07 7.85 6.56
C ILE A 248 20.57 8.01 6.38
N ARG A 249 21.22 6.95 5.92
CA ARG A 249 22.62 6.90 5.49
C ARG A 249 22.65 6.55 4.01
N GLN A 250 23.06 7.47 3.16
CA GLN A 250 23.12 7.25 1.70
C GLN A 250 24.57 7.30 1.25
N ILE A 251 24.99 6.23 0.58
CA ILE A 251 26.27 6.09 -0.09
C ILE A 251 26.00 6.10 -1.60
N VAL A 252 26.73 6.93 -2.34
CA VAL A 252 26.67 7.01 -3.81
C VAL A 252 28.04 6.65 -4.36
N SER A 253 28.08 5.66 -5.25
CA SER A 253 29.29 5.14 -5.89
C SER A 253 29.08 4.94 -7.40
N GLY A 254 28.69 6.00 -8.12
CA GLY A 254 28.39 5.94 -9.56
C GLY A 254 29.52 6.42 -10.48
N ALA A 255 30.72 6.67 -9.93
CA ALA A 255 31.89 7.18 -10.68
C ALA A 255 32.74 6.10 -11.38
N GLY A 256 32.16 4.94 -11.72
CA GLY A 256 32.89 3.80 -12.26
C GLY A 256 33.28 3.93 -13.74
N SER A 257 32.53 4.71 -14.52
CA SER A 257 32.72 4.84 -15.99
C SER A 257 32.63 6.27 -16.51
N LYS A 258 31.92 7.15 -15.79
CA LYS A 258 31.73 8.57 -16.11
C LYS A 258 31.98 9.41 -14.87
N VAL A 259 32.25 10.70 -15.08
CA VAL A 259 32.48 11.67 -14.00
C VAL A 259 31.70 12.96 -14.25
N GLU A 260 31.02 13.44 -13.22
CA GLU A 260 30.26 14.69 -13.18
C GLU A 260 30.45 15.41 -11.83
N PRO A 261 30.30 16.74 -11.77
CA PRO A 261 30.46 17.48 -10.52
C PRO A 261 29.36 17.15 -9.50
N ALA A 262 29.70 17.25 -8.22
CA ALA A 262 28.75 17.25 -7.10
C ALA A 262 29.18 18.31 -6.07
N SER A 263 28.25 18.67 -5.19
CA SER A 263 28.48 19.64 -4.10
C SER A 263 28.34 18.98 -2.73
N ILE A 264 28.69 19.68 -1.66
CA ILE A 264 28.23 19.38 -0.30
C ILE A 264 27.06 20.30 0.05
N ARG A 265 26.15 19.86 0.92
CA ARG A 265 25.04 20.66 1.43
C ARG A 265 25.10 20.82 2.94
N GLU A 266 25.45 19.76 3.65
CA GLU A 266 25.63 19.72 5.10
C GLU A 266 27.09 19.42 5.46
N ASP A 267 27.53 19.80 6.66
CA ASP A 267 28.91 19.56 7.13
C ASP A 267 29.27 18.07 7.22
N SER A 268 28.27 17.20 7.34
CA SER A 268 28.46 15.74 7.38
C SER A 268 28.57 15.09 6.00
N ASP A 269 28.38 15.84 4.92
CA ASP A 269 28.43 15.31 3.56
C ASP A 269 29.86 15.10 3.08
N PHE A 270 30.05 14.09 2.24
CA PHE A 270 31.26 13.94 1.42
C PHE A 270 30.87 13.94 -0.05
N SER A 271 31.72 14.52 -0.89
CA SER A 271 31.50 14.62 -2.33
C SER A 271 32.82 14.61 -3.09
N TYR A 272 32.91 13.81 -4.15
CA TYR A 272 34.06 13.73 -5.04
C TYR A 272 33.62 13.49 -6.49
N GLY A 273 33.92 14.45 -7.38
CA GLY A 273 33.55 14.42 -8.80
C GLY A 273 34.56 13.74 -9.73
N GLY A 274 35.48 12.92 -9.21
CA GLY A 274 36.44 12.12 -9.98
C GLY A 274 36.07 10.63 -10.01
N SER A 275 36.80 9.83 -10.80
CA SER A 275 36.53 8.39 -10.93
C SER A 275 36.95 7.63 -9.68
N GLY A 276 36.18 6.61 -9.29
CA GLY A 276 36.46 5.86 -8.07
C GLY A 276 35.38 4.86 -7.67
N PHE A 277 35.52 4.30 -6.47
CA PHE A 277 34.57 3.35 -5.89
C PHE A 277 34.52 3.49 -4.36
N ALA A 278 33.47 2.94 -3.74
CA ALA A 278 33.30 2.88 -2.30
C ALA A 278 33.41 1.44 -1.77
N VAL A 279 33.92 1.29 -0.54
CA VAL A 279 33.96 0.04 0.23
C VAL A 279 33.19 0.26 1.53
N LEU A 280 32.09 -0.47 1.71
CA LEU A 280 31.29 -0.44 2.94
C LEU A 280 31.72 -1.60 3.85
N ASN A 281 32.36 -1.27 4.98
CA ASN A 281 32.80 -2.23 5.97
C ASN A 281 31.70 -2.47 7.01
N LEU A 282 31.31 -3.74 7.20
CA LEU A 282 30.32 -4.17 8.19
C LEU A 282 31.01 -5.04 9.24
N ARG A 283 30.92 -4.66 10.52
CA ARG A 283 31.62 -5.35 11.62
C ARG A 283 30.68 -6.16 12.51
N LYS A 284 31.25 -7.13 13.23
CA LYS A 284 30.52 -7.99 14.19
C LYS A 284 30.00 -7.24 15.41
N ASP A 285 30.61 -6.11 15.77
CA ASP A 285 30.14 -5.20 16.81
C ASP A 285 28.99 -4.29 16.35
N GLN A 286 28.42 -4.56 15.16
CA GLN A 286 27.35 -3.81 14.51
C GLN A 286 27.74 -2.40 14.04
N SER A 287 28.99 -1.97 14.21
CA SER A 287 29.49 -0.74 13.61
C SER A 287 29.70 -0.91 12.10
N SER A 288 29.67 0.22 11.39
CA SER A 288 29.97 0.26 9.96
C SER A 288 30.59 1.58 9.56
N ASP A 289 31.46 1.54 8.56
CA ASP A 289 32.07 2.70 7.93
C ASP A 289 32.16 2.50 6.42
N VAL A 290 32.40 3.60 5.71
CA VAL A 290 32.63 3.59 4.28
C VAL A 290 33.97 4.25 3.96
N GLU A 291 34.74 3.59 3.11
CA GLU A 291 35.98 4.11 2.54
C GLU A 291 35.77 4.45 1.06
N TYR A 292 36.23 5.61 0.62
CA TYR A 292 36.18 6.02 -0.78
C TYR A 292 37.58 6.02 -1.39
N PHE A 293 37.69 5.45 -2.58
CA PHE A 293 38.96 5.36 -3.31
C PHE A 293 38.86 6.08 -4.65
N SER A 294 39.84 6.93 -4.93
CA SER A 294 40.06 7.50 -6.25
C SER A 294 40.77 6.47 -7.14
N THR A 295 40.39 6.49 -8.40
CA THR A 295 41.08 5.78 -9.49
C THR A 295 41.78 6.74 -10.45
N LYS A 296 41.78 8.03 -10.11
CA LYS A 296 42.52 9.05 -10.84
C LYS A 296 44.01 8.67 -10.85
N ASP A 297 44.64 8.84 -12.01
CA ASP A 297 46.08 8.59 -12.21
C ASP A 297 46.53 7.11 -12.07
N ASN A 298 45.61 6.15 -12.20
CA ASN A 298 45.86 4.70 -12.18
C ASN A 298 46.47 4.12 -10.89
N SER A 299 46.49 4.88 -9.79
CA SER A 299 46.89 4.41 -8.44
C SER A 299 45.75 4.56 -7.44
N PRO A 300 45.43 3.54 -6.63
CA PRO A 300 44.31 3.64 -5.68
C PRO A 300 44.70 4.59 -4.56
N GLU A 301 44.07 5.75 -4.52
CA GLU A 301 44.28 6.76 -3.48
C GLU A 301 43.05 6.76 -2.56
N SER A 302 43.28 6.56 -1.26
CA SER A 302 42.23 6.70 -0.25
C SER A 302 41.82 8.16 -0.14
N LEU A 303 40.55 8.45 -0.42
CA LEU A 303 39.99 9.81 -0.38
C LEU A 303 39.44 10.17 1.00
N SER A 304 38.67 9.27 1.59
CA SER A 304 37.97 9.51 2.85
C SER A 304 37.54 8.20 3.49
N HIS A 305 37.47 8.20 4.82
CA HIS A 305 36.95 7.11 5.65
C HIS A 305 35.93 7.72 6.62
N ILE A 306 34.68 7.31 6.51
CA ILE A 306 33.54 7.91 7.22
C ILE A 306 32.83 6.84 8.04
N GLN A 307 32.71 7.05 9.36
CA GLN A 307 31.86 6.21 10.19
C GLN A 307 30.38 6.42 9.84
N VAL A 308 29.72 5.34 9.43
CA VAL A 308 28.32 5.35 8.97
C VAL A 308 27.37 5.10 10.15
N ILE A 309 27.64 4.04 10.91
CA ILE A 309 26.92 3.67 12.14
C ILE A 309 27.95 3.31 13.21
N ALA A 310 27.83 3.94 14.37
CA ALA A 310 28.69 3.68 15.51
C ALA A 310 28.36 2.34 16.18
N GLN A 311 29.30 1.80 16.95
CA GLN A 311 29.05 0.64 17.80
C GLN A 311 27.92 0.96 18.80
N PRO A 312 26.89 0.11 18.94
CA PRO A 312 25.86 0.27 19.95
C PRO A 312 26.46 0.28 21.36
N LYS A 313 25.92 1.11 22.25
CA LYS A 313 26.31 1.10 23.68
C LYS A 313 25.79 -0.19 24.32
N GLU A 314 26.54 -0.73 25.30
CA GLU A 314 26.05 -1.86 26.10
C GLU A 314 24.76 -1.47 26.85
N PHE A 315 23.71 -2.26 26.64
CA PHE A 315 22.45 -2.10 27.36
C PHE A 315 22.57 -2.68 28.77
N VAL A 316 22.42 -1.83 29.78
CA VAL A 316 22.45 -2.23 31.19
C VAL A 316 21.01 -2.41 31.69
N ASN A 317 20.65 -3.66 31.98
CA ASN A 317 19.29 -4.03 32.35
C ASN A 317 19.04 -3.93 33.87
N ASN A 318 18.87 -2.71 34.36
CA ASN A 318 18.65 -2.40 35.79
C ASN A 318 17.17 -2.20 36.16
N PHE A 319 16.24 -2.80 35.41
CA PHE A 319 14.81 -2.68 35.65
C PHE A 319 14.34 -3.59 36.81
N PRO A 320 13.27 -3.21 37.53
CA PRO A 320 12.75 -3.99 38.67
C PRO A 320 12.22 -5.38 38.25
N ASP A 321 12.21 -6.28 39.24
CA ASP A 321 11.73 -7.68 39.12
C ASP A 321 10.58 -8.00 40.11
N SER A 322 10.04 -6.99 40.80
CA SER A 322 8.95 -7.14 41.77
C SER A 322 7.97 -5.97 41.65
N PHE A 323 6.68 -6.28 41.69
CA PHE A 323 5.62 -5.33 41.37
C PHE A 323 4.41 -5.52 42.30
N PRO A 324 3.60 -4.48 42.54
CA PRO A 324 2.29 -4.65 43.19
C PRO A 324 1.40 -5.56 42.34
N SER A 325 0.39 -6.19 42.95
CA SER A 325 -0.54 -7.09 42.24
C SER A 325 -1.49 -6.35 41.29
N THR A 326 -1.86 -5.12 41.64
CA THR A 326 -2.71 -4.26 40.83
C THR A 326 -2.16 -2.84 40.81
N VAL A 327 -2.41 -2.12 39.72
CA VAL A 327 -2.09 -0.70 39.56
C VAL A 327 -3.31 0.02 39.01
N SER A 328 -3.65 1.15 39.61
CA SER A 328 -4.63 2.08 39.06
C SER A 328 -3.91 3.05 38.11
N SER A 329 -4.23 3.01 36.82
CA SER A 329 -3.62 3.86 35.79
C SER A 329 -4.67 4.43 34.84
N THR A 330 -4.37 5.58 34.22
CA THR A 330 -5.14 6.11 33.09
C THR A 330 -4.50 5.69 31.76
N ILE A 331 -5.25 5.74 30.65
CA ILE A 331 -4.69 5.49 29.30
C ILE A 331 -3.97 6.74 28.79
N TYR A 332 -4.61 7.90 28.97
CA TYR A 332 -4.05 9.21 28.71
C TYR A 332 -4.01 10.03 30.00
N PRO A 333 -3.03 10.95 30.14
CA PRO A 333 -3.06 11.93 31.21
C PRO A 333 -4.37 12.72 31.22
N GLU A 334 -4.94 12.98 32.40
CA GLU A 334 -6.23 13.69 32.54
C GLU A 334 -6.24 15.06 31.85
N LYS A 335 -5.10 15.74 31.80
CA LYS A 335 -4.96 17.03 31.12
C LYS A 335 -5.26 16.95 29.62
N LEU A 336 -5.01 15.79 28.98
CA LEU A 336 -5.32 15.59 27.57
C LEU A 336 -6.81 15.29 27.33
N THR A 337 -7.50 14.75 28.34
CA THR A 337 -8.90 14.29 28.25
C THR A 337 -9.91 15.29 28.81
N ARG A 338 -9.48 16.31 29.56
CA ARG A 338 -10.37 17.40 29.98
C ARG A 338 -10.46 18.48 28.89
N LYS A 339 -11.67 18.73 28.39
CA LYS A 339 -11.97 19.77 27.37
C LYS A 339 -13.09 20.69 27.86
N GLY A 340 -13.05 21.95 27.44
CA GLY A 340 -14.12 22.92 27.75
C GLY A 340 -15.39 22.69 26.93
N LYS A 341 -16.53 23.19 27.42
CA LYS A 341 -17.86 22.98 26.80
C LYS A 341 -17.95 23.40 25.32
N PHE A 342 -17.26 24.48 24.93
CA PHE A 342 -17.23 24.91 23.52
C PHE A 342 -16.48 23.90 22.64
N TYR A 343 -15.36 23.37 23.14
CA TYR A 343 -14.58 22.37 22.41
C TYR A 343 -15.39 21.08 22.23
N THR A 344 -16.06 20.60 23.29
CA THR A 344 -16.86 19.38 23.19
C THR A 344 -18.15 19.56 22.38
N TRP A 345 -18.74 20.76 22.36
CA TRP A 345 -19.81 21.07 21.42
C TRP A 345 -19.35 21.00 19.95
N LEU A 346 -18.18 21.57 19.65
CA LEU A 346 -17.64 21.64 18.29
C LEU A 346 -17.12 20.29 17.81
N TRP A 347 -16.24 19.66 18.60
CA TRP A 347 -15.51 18.45 18.25
C TRP A 347 -16.11 17.18 18.84
N GLY A 348 -16.95 17.25 19.86
CA GLY A 348 -17.62 16.07 20.43
C GLY A 348 -17.13 15.69 21.82
N GLU A 349 -18.00 14.99 22.55
CA GLU A 349 -17.67 14.41 23.86
C GLU A 349 -16.89 13.11 23.70
N HIS A 350 -17.16 12.36 22.63
CA HIS A 350 -16.53 11.08 22.32
C HIS A 350 -16.62 10.09 23.52
N TYR A 351 -15.62 9.24 23.69
CA TYR A 351 -15.38 8.36 24.85
C TYR A 351 -14.24 8.87 25.74
N ARG A 352 -13.92 10.16 25.65
CA ARG A 352 -12.77 10.81 26.28
C ARG A 352 -12.67 10.57 27.79
N LYS A 353 -13.82 10.48 28.49
CA LYS A 353 -13.88 10.19 29.93
C LYS A 353 -13.14 8.90 30.30
N TYR A 354 -13.24 7.84 29.49
CA TYR A 354 -12.63 6.54 29.80
C TYR A 354 -11.12 6.51 29.58
N TYR A 355 -10.61 7.39 28.72
CA TYR A 355 -9.16 7.50 28.52
C TYR A 355 -8.47 8.18 29.70
N GLY A 356 -9.17 9.10 30.38
CA GLY A 356 -8.66 9.82 31.55
C GLY A 356 -9.11 9.24 32.89
N MET A 357 -9.90 8.17 32.88
CA MET A 357 -10.41 7.51 34.08
C MET A 357 -9.33 6.59 34.63
N PRO A 358 -9.00 6.66 35.93
CA PRO A 358 -8.17 5.65 36.58
C PRO A 358 -8.90 4.30 36.54
N VAL A 359 -8.24 3.29 35.97
CA VAL A 359 -8.74 1.92 35.90
C VAL A 359 -7.79 1.02 36.67
N GLU A 360 -8.33 0.22 37.58
CA GLU A 360 -7.58 -0.80 38.30
C GLU A 360 -7.31 -2.00 37.37
N ALA A 361 -6.05 -2.19 36.99
CA ALA A 361 -5.62 -3.31 36.15
C ALA A 361 -4.68 -4.23 36.92
N SER A 362 -4.75 -5.54 36.63
CA SER A 362 -3.78 -6.50 37.14
C SER A 362 -2.40 -6.21 36.57
N THR A 363 -1.39 -6.17 37.44
CA THR A 363 0.00 -5.98 37.03
C THR A 363 0.58 -7.32 36.60
N ALA A 364 1.22 -7.36 35.44
CA ALA A 364 1.80 -8.61 34.94
C ALA A 364 3.32 -8.51 34.73
N ASP A 365 4.02 -9.46 35.36
CA ASP A 365 5.37 -9.84 35.02
C ASP A 365 5.30 -10.85 33.87
N ILE A 366 5.77 -10.45 32.69
CA ILE A 366 5.67 -11.29 31.49
C ILE A 366 6.55 -12.53 31.59
N SER A 367 7.55 -12.59 32.48
CA SER A 367 8.36 -13.79 32.69
C SER A 367 7.63 -14.92 33.39
N THR A 368 6.52 -14.62 34.08
CA THR A 368 5.74 -15.58 34.86
C THR A 368 4.31 -15.73 34.34
N LEU A 369 3.76 -14.70 33.71
CA LEU A 369 2.40 -14.70 33.15
C LEU A 369 2.23 -15.89 32.18
N ASP A 370 1.20 -16.71 32.43
CA ASP A 370 0.87 -17.94 31.70
C ASP A 370 2.06 -18.91 31.50
N GLY A 371 2.97 -18.96 32.47
CA GLY A 371 4.17 -19.81 32.41
C GLY A 371 5.39 -19.13 31.79
N GLY A 372 5.25 -17.88 31.33
CA GLY A 372 6.34 -17.00 30.93
C GLY A 372 6.47 -16.77 29.43
N TYR A 373 6.70 -15.52 29.07
CA TYR A 373 6.87 -15.01 27.72
C TYR A 373 8.28 -14.48 27.48
N THR A 374 8.78 -14.68 26.26
CA THR A 374 9.99 -14.03 25.75
C THR A 374 9.62 -13.02 24.67
N PRO A 375 9.91 -11.72 24.84
CA PRO A 375 9.73 -10.74 23.78
C PRO A 375 10.80 -10.92 22.70
N PHE A 376 10.42 -10.80 21.43
CA PHE A 376 11.36 -11.06 20.34
C PHE A 376 11.26 -10.12 19.13
N ARG A 377 10.19 -9.32 19.02
CA ARG A 377 10.02 -8.42 17.87
C ARG A 377 9.04 -7.29 18.15
N GLU A 378 9.45 -6.05 17.91
CA GLU A 378 8.52 -4.92 17.88
C GLU A 378 7.57 -5.01 16.68
N GLY A 379 6.39 -4.47 16.84
CA GLY A 379 5.42 -4.33 15.77
C GLY A 379 4.49 -3.18 16.05
N GLY A 380 3.25 -3.36 15.60
CA GLY A 380 2.19 -2.39 15.74
C GLY A 380 1.90 -1.78 14.38
N GLY A 381 0.62 -1.72 14.05
CA GLY A 381 0.16 -1.10 12.81
C GLY A 381 0.42 0.41 12.82
N ASN A 382 -0.43 1.15 12.12
CA ASN A 382 -0.20 2.59 11.98
C ASN A 382 -0.59 3.42 13.22
N GLN A 383 -1.09 2.81 14.30
CA GLN A 383 -1.72 3.54 15.41
C GLN A 383 -1.29 3.13 16.83
N SER A 384 -0.75 1.93 17.04
CA SER A 384 -0.38 1.43 18.38
C SER A 384 1.02 0.82 18.37
N ASN A 385 1.66 0.85 19.53
CA ASN A 385 2.88 0.09 19.78
C ASN A 385 2.47 -1.33 20.16
N SER A 386 3.12 -2.33 19.56
CA SER A 386 2.93 -3.72 20.00
C SER A 386 4.25 -4.47 20.02
N LEU A 387 4.36 -5.47 20.89
CA LEU A 387 5.52 -6.33 21.03
C LEU A 387 5.06 -7.77 20.84
N ARG A 388 5.75 -8.52 19.99
CA ARG A 388 5.51 -9.95 19.84
C ARG A 388 6.19 -10.70 20.97
N LEU A 389 5.41 -11.57 21.59
CA LEU A 389 5.78 -12.42 22.69
C LEU A 389 5.72 -13.86 22.23
N LYS A 390 6.59 -14.71 22.78
CA LYS A 390 6.59 -16.15 22.53
C LYS A 390 6.50 -16.89 23.87
N ALA A 391 5.52 -17.78 24.00
CA ALA A 391 5.40 -18.67 25.14
C ALA A 391 6.41 -19.82 25.06
N LYS A 392 6.62 -20.53 26.17
CA LYS A 392 7.56 -21.67 26.24
C LYS A 392 7.23 -22.82 25.29
N ASP A 393 5.95 -23.04 25.01
CA ASP A 393 5.46 -24.04 24.06
C ASP A 393 5.54 -23.59 22.59
N GLY A 394 6.00 -22.37 22.36
CA GLY A 394 6.20 -21.79 21.04
C GLY A 394 5.04 -20.96 20.50
N GLN A 395 3.88 -20.93 21.18
CA GLN A 395 2.73 -20.13 20.76
C GLN A 395 3.07 -18.63 20.78
N GLU A 396 2.70 -17.92 19.72
CA GLU A 396 2.91 -16.48 19.65
C GLU A 396 1.75 -15.69 20.26
N PHE A 397 2.11 -14.60 20.91
CA PHE A 397 1.19 -13.62 21.47
C PHE A 397 1.61 -12.22 21.03
N VAL A 398 0.69 -11.27 21.15
CA VAL A 398 0.98 -9.86 20.95
C VAL A 398 0.57 -9.05 22.17
N MET A 399 1.51 -8.28 22.70
CA MET A 399 1.28 -7.27 23.72
C MET A 399 1.08 -5.93 23.01
N ARG A 400 -0.14 -5.43 22.93
CA ARG A 400 -0.50 -4.18 22.23
C ARG A 400 -0.92 -3.11 23.23
N GLY A 401 -0.35 -1.92 23.12
CA GLY A 401 -0.74 -0.79 23.96
C GLY A 401 -2.19 -0.39 23.72
N VAL A 402 -2.95 -0.16 24.79
CA VAL A 402 -4.31 0.41 24.71
C VAL A 402 -4.24 1.87 24.24
N LYS A 403 -3.18 2.57 24.66
CA LYS A 403 -2.82 3.91 24.23
C LYS A 403 -2.50 3.95 22.74
N LYS A 404 -3.07 4.93 22.02
CA LYS A 404 -2.77 5.17 20.59
C LYS A 404 -1.67 6.21 20.43
N SER A 405 -0.88 6.08 19.38
CA SER A 405 0.21 6.99 19.01
C SER A 405 -0.19 7.82 17.79
N ALA A 406 -0.49 9.10 18.01
CA ALA A 406 -0.78 10.05 16.93
C ALA A 406 0.43 10.31 16.03
N VAL A 407 1.64 10.38 16.61
CA VAL A 407 2.88 10.57 15.85
C VAL A 407 3.14 9.40 14.88
N ARG A 408 2.93 8.16 15.33
CA ARG A 408 3.05 6.98 14.46
C ARG A 408 2.05 7.03 13.29
N PHE A 409 0.82 7.46 13.54
CA PHE A 409 -0.18 7.63 12.48
C PHE A 409 0.15 8.76 11.51
N LEU A 410 0.59 9.92 12.02
CA LEU A 410 0.96 11.06 11.19
C LEU A 410 2.11 10.69 10.26
N ASN A 411 3.14 10.02 10.79
CA ASN A 411 4.30 9.59 10.02
C ASN A 411 3.97 8.48 9.01
N ASN A 412 3.10 7.52 9.36
CA ASN A 412 2.84 6.34 8.52
C ASN A 412 1.65 6.51 7.54
N MET A 413 0.66 7.36 7.87
CA MET A 413 -0.60 7.46 7.10
C MET A 413 -0.88 8.85 6.56
N ALA A 414 -0.72 9.91 7.36
CA ALA A 414 -1.08 11.27 6.94
C ALA A 414 0.00 11.90 6.05
N PHE A 415 1.28 11.68 6.37
CA PHE A 415 2.43 12.25 5.67
C PHE A 415 3.28 11.18 4.99
N ARG A 416 2.68 10.39 4.10
CA ARG A 416 3.39 9.29 3.38
C ARG A 416 4.55 9.76 2.49
N LYS A 417 4.67 11.07 2.23
CA LYS A 417 5.70 11.68 1.37
C LYS A 417 6.57 12.70 2.11
N SER A 418 6.34 12.91 3.41
CA SER A 418 7.02 13.94 4.20
C SER A 418 7.28 13.42 5.61
N THR A 419 8.43 13.77 6.17
CA THR A 419 8.93 13.17 7.41
C THR A 419 8.93 14.22 8.52
N PHE A 420 8.21 14.01 9.62
CA PHE A 420 8.17 14.98 10.71
C PHE A 420 8.72 14.46 12.05
N GLY A 421 9.25 13.22 12.12
CA GLY A 421 9.90 12.70 13.33
C GLY A 421 9.10 13.01 14.62
N ASN A 422 9.78 13.57 15.62
CA ASN A 422 9.20 14.07 16.87
C ASN A 422 8.83 15.58 16.82
N GLU A 423 8.96 16.23 15.66
CA GLU A 423 8.62 17.66 15.49
C GLU A 423 7.11 17.93 15.62
N LEU A 424 6.30 16.86 15.59
CA LEU A 424 4.85 16.91 15.82
C LEU A 424 4.47 16.78 17.30
N ASP A 425 5.42 16.49 18.18
CA ASP A 425 5.16 16.33 19.60
C ASP A 425 4.63 17.65 20.20
N ASN A 426 3.57 17.53 20.99
CA ASN A 426 2.85 18.62 21.64
C ASN A 426 2.19 19.63 20.70
N THR A 427 2.10 19.35 19.40
CA THR A 427 1.45 20.23 18.42
C THR A 427 -0.08 20.09 18.41
N PHE A 428 -0.78 21.04 17.78
CA PHE A 428 -2.23 20.95 17.61
C PHE A 428 -2.67 19.70 16.81
N PRO A 429 -2.05 19.33 15.66
CA PRO A 429 -2.39 18.12 14.93
C PRO A 429 -2.29 16.84 15.76
N GLU A 430 -1.23 16.68 16.56
CA GLU A 430 -1.07 15.52 17.44
C GLU A 430 -2.18 15.49 18.50
N LYS A 431 -2.39 16.60 19.22
CA LYS A 431 -3.44 16.72 20.25
C LYS A 431 -4.83 16.45 19.69
N PHE A 432 -5.12 16.94 18.48
CA PHE A 432 -6.37 16.70 17.78
C PHE A 432 -6.54 15.23 17.40
N LEU A 433 -5.49 14.56 16.95
CA LEU A 433 -5.56 13.13 16.61
C LEU A 433 -5.68 12.23 17.83
N LEU A 434 -4.97 12.53 18.93
CA LEU A 434 -5.17 11.82 20.19
C LEU A 434 -6.61 11.96 20.69
N ASP A 435 -7.19 13.16 20.53
CA ASP A 435 -8.59 13.42 20.81
C ASP A 435 -9.52 12.61 19.90
N PHE A 436 -9.23 12.58 18.59
CA PHE A 436 -9.96 11.78 17.61
C PHE A 436 -9.92 10.28 17.93
N TYR A 437 -8.81 9.75 18.44
CA TYR A 437 -8.76 8.34 18.87
C TYR A 437 -9.71 8.02 20.01
N THR A 438 -10.13 9.02 20.79
CA THR A 438 -11.15 8.81 21.82
C THR A 438 -12.56 8.64 21.26
N THR A 439 -12.75 8.71 19.93
CA THR A 439 -14.02 8.36 19.28
C THR A 439 -14.34 6.87 19.38
N ASN A 440 -13.37 6.01 19.68
CA ASN A 440 -13.60 4.59 19.99
C ASN A 440 -13.54 4.33 21.48
N HIS A 441 -14.30 3.35 21.95
CA HIS A 441 -14.27 2.99 23.36
C HIS A 441 -13.04 2.12 23.65
N PRO A 442 -12.18 2.48 24.61
CA PRO A 442 -10.87 1.83 24.76
C PRO A 442 -10.94 0.36 25.20
N PHE A 443 -12.03 -0.02 25.87
CA PHE A 443 -12.21 -1.36 26.43
C PHE A 443 -13.23 -2.24 25.69
N THR A 444 -14.01 -1.73 24.73
CA THR A 444 -15.01 -2.60 24.07
C THR A 444 -14.43 -3.72 23.22
N PRO A 445 -13.20 -3.65 22.66
CA PRO A 445 -12.60 -4.79 21.98
C PRO A 445 -12.55 -6.07 22.83
N PHE A 446 -12.42 -5.95 24.15
CA PHE A 446 -12.40 -7.08 25.08
C PHE A 446 -13.75 -7.83 25.15
N ALA A 447 -14.86 -7.18 24.78
CA ALA A 447 -16.19 -7.81 24.77
C ALA A 447 -16.51 -8.52 23.44
N VAL A 448 -15.80 -8.20 22.35
CA VAL A 448 -16.14 -8.68 21.00
C VAL A 448 -15.92 -10.18 20.85
N GLY A 449 -14.84 -10.72 21.43
CA GLY A 449 -14.55 -12.15 21.41
C GLY A 449 -15.68 -12.98 22.00
N ASN A 450 -16.17 -12.60 23.18
CA ASN A 450 -17.28 -13.29 23.87
C ASN A 450 -18.55 -13.43 23.00
N MET A 451 -18.82 -12.47 22.11
CA MET A 451 -19.94 -12.56 21.17
C MET A 451 -19.60 -13.39 19.92
N ALA A 452 -18.37 -13.27 19.42
CA ALA A 452 -17.89 -14.01 18.25
C ALA A 452 -17.86 -15.53 18.50
N ASP A 453 -17.48 -15.96 19.72
CA ASP A 453 -17.56 -17.34 20.19
C ASP A 453 -18.95 -17.95 19.97
N LYS A 454 -20.01 -17.22 20.36
CA LYS A 454 -21.41 -17.69 20.29
C LYS A 454 -21.90 -17.96 18.88
N ILE A 455 -21.23 -17.38 17.88
CA ILE A 455 -21.60 -17.52 16.47
C ILE A 455 -20.53 -18.28 15.67
N GLY A 456 -19.58 -18.93 16.35
CA GLY A 456 -18.56 -19.78 15.72
C GLY A 456 -17.65 -19.01 14.77
N LEU A 457 -17.22 -17.80 15.15
CA LEU A 457 -16.18 -17.05 14.45
C LEU A 457 -14.88 -17.13 15.23
N TYR A 458 -13.77 -17.46 14.58
CA TYR A 458 -12.47 -17.41 15.23
C TYR A 458 -12.13 -15.98 15.67
N HIS A 459 -11.58 -15.85 16.87
CA HIS A 459 -11.08 -14.59 17.42
C HIS A 459 -9.94 -14.85 18.42
N SER A 460 -9.19 -13.80 18.72
CA SER A 460 -8.26 -13.77 19.84
C SER A 460 -9.00 -13.48 21.15
N ASN A 461 -8.34 -13.75 22.29
CA ASN A 461 -8.86 -13.54 23.63
C ASN A 461 -8.04 -12.45 24.34
N PRO A 462 -8.24 -11.17 23.99
CA PRO A 462 -7.47 -10.09 24.60
C PRO A 462 -7.75 -10.03 26.11
N ARG A 463 -6.67 -9.89 26.90
CA ARG A 463 -6.73 -9.64 28.34
C ARG A 463 -5.99 -8.36 28.68
N LEU A 464 -6.57 -7.54 29.55
CA LEU A 464 -6.01 -6.26 29.98
C LEU A 464 -5.03 -6.45 31.12
N PHE A 465 -3.83 -5.89 30.98
CA PHE A 465 -2.82 -5.84 32.03
C PHE A 465 -2.15 -4.47 32.10
N TYR A 466 -1.68 -4.10 33.28
CA TYR A 466 -0.65 -3.08 33.43
C TYR A 466 0.72 -3.75 33.36
N ILE A 467 1.56 -3.35 32.41
CA ILE A 467 2.89 -3.93 32.23
C ILE A 467 3.91 -2.89 32.68
N PRO A 468 4.54 -3.04 33.86
CA PRO A 468 5.61 -2.15 34.30
C PRO A 468 6.86 -2.39 33.47
N LYS A 469 7.75 -1.40 33.44
CA LYS A 469 9.12 -1.66 33.00
C LYS A 469 9.73 -2.74 33.87
N GLN A 470 10.31 -3.74 33.22
CA GLN A 470 10.74 -4.97 33.87
C GLN A 470 11.92 -5.58 33.15
N LYS A 471 12.76 -6.33 33.87
CA LYS A 471 14.00 -6.88 33.32
C LYS A 471 13.77 -7.75 32.09
N THR A 472 12.70 -8.52 32.05
CA THR A 472 12.36 -9.42 30.92
C THR A 472 12.11 -8.68 29.61
N LEU A 473 11.72 -7.40 29.65
CA LEU A 473 11.58 -6.58 28.45
C LEU A 473 12.93 -6.18 27.85
N GLY A 474 14.03 -6.21 28.59
CA GLY A 474 15.35 -5.84 28.07
C GLY A 474 15.35 -4.47 27.40
N GLU A 475 15.96 -4.36 26.21
CA GLU A 475 16.01 -3.11 25.42
C GLU A 475 14.62 -2.56 25.05
N TYR A 476 13.60 -3.42 25.01
CA TYR A 476 12.22 -2.99 24.72
C TYR A 476 11.67 -2.05 25.80
N ASN A 477 12.25 -1.98 27.00
CA ASN A 477 11.89 -0.96 28.03
C ASN A 477 12.05 0.50 27.54
N THR A 478 12.74 0.71 26.42
CA THR A 478 12.87 2.03 25.78
C THR A 478 11.52 2.50 25.20
N HIS A 479 10.71 1.58 24.66
CA HIS A 479 9.44 1.88 23.99
C HIS A 479 8.21 1.24 24.66
N PHE A 480 8.43 0.31 25.60
CA PHE A 480 7.39 -0.46 26.28
C PHE A 480 7.55 -0.39 27.80
N GLY A 481 6.45 -0.68 28.52
CA GLY A 481 6.39 -0.66 29.97
C GLY A 481 5.73 0.62 30.52
N ASP A 482 5.30 0.53 31.77
CA ASP A 482 4.60 1.54 32.56
C ASP A 482 3.26 2.02 31.95
N GLU A 483 2.61 1.17 31.14
CA GLU A 483 1.35 1.46 30.47
C GLU A 483 0.37 0.25 30.53
N MET A 484 -0.88 0.49 30.13
CA MET A 484 -1.87 -0.58 29.93
C MET A 484 -1.72 -1.22 28.56
N TYR A 485 -1.67 -2.55 28.55
CA TYR A 485 -1.56 -3.37 27.36
C TYR A 485 -2.69 -4.41 27.31
N MET A 486 -3.15 -4.71 26.11
CA MET A 486 -3.85 -5.97 25.84
C MET A 486 -2.82 -7.02 25.45
N ILE A 487 -2.92 -8.21 26.05
CA ILE A 487 -2.17 -9.40 25.61
C ILE A 487 -3.19 -10.36 24.99
N GLU A 488 -2.95 -10.76 23.75
CA GLU A 488 -3.83 -11.65 23.00
C GLU A 488 -3.04 -12.64 22.14
N GLU A 489 -3.63 -13.78 21.85
CA GLU A 489 -3.06 -14.80 20.96
C GLU A 489 -2.80 -14.18 19.59
N ARG A 490 -1.62 -14.46 19.04
CA ARG A 490 -1.31 -14.12 17.66
C ARG A 490 -1.42 -15.39 16.84
N PHE A 491 -2.39 -15.42 15.93
CA PHE A 491 -2.54 -16.53 14.99
C PHE A 491 -1.30 -16.66 14.07
N SER A 492 -0.45 -17.64 14.37
CA SER A 492 0.71 -18.10 13.60
C SER A 492 0.62 -19.59 13.28
N SER A 493 1.45 -20.05 12.35
CA SER A 493 1.57 -21.47 11.97
C SER A 493 2.28 -22.33 13.02
N ASP A 494 2.28 -21.93 14.30
CA ASP A 494 2.84 -22.75 15.36
C ASP A 494 1.88 -23.90 15.72
N PRO A 495 2.40 -25.06 16.18
CA PRO A 495 1.58 -26.26 16.39
C PRO A 495 0.38 -26.05 17.32
N LYS A 496 0.52 -25.20 18.35
CA LYS A 496 -0.53 -25.00 19.36
C LYS A 496 -1.67 -24.15 18.80
N THR A 497 -1.35 -23.10 18.06
CA THR A 497 -2.35 -22.30 17.34
C THR A 497 -3.08 -23.14 16.30
N LEU A 498 -2.36 -23.93 15.50
CA LEU A 498 -2.97 -24.81 14.49
C LEU A 498 -3.93 -25.84 15.12
N ALA A 499 -3.53 -26.43 16.25
CA ALA A 499 -4.40 -27.35 17.00
C ALA A 499 -5.68 -26.67 17.53
N SER A 500 -5.61 -25.39 17.93
CA SER A 500 -6.78 -24.62 18.37
C SER A 500 -7.75 -24.24 17.26
N LEU A 501 -7.30 -24.33 16.00
CA LEU A 501 -8.07 -24.04 14.79
C LEU A 501 -8.47 -25.34 14.10
N ASP A 502 -9.06 -26.26 14.85
CA ASP A 502 -9.57 -27.54 14.32
C ASP A 502 -8.55 -28.33 13.46
N GLY A 503 -7.25 -28.22 13.80
CA GLY A 503 -6.18 -28.90 13.07
C GLY A 503 -5.84 -28.29 11.70
N ALA A 504 -5.93 -26.96 11.55
CA ALA A 504 -5.48 -26.25 10.36
C ALA A 504 -4.03 -26.61 9.98
N GLU A 505 -3.70 -26.60 8.70
CA GLU A 505 -2.36 -26.94 8.21
C GLU A 505 -1.40 -25.75 8.24
N ASP A 506 -1.93 -24.55 7.97
CA ASP A 506 -1.15 -23.31 7.93
C ASP A 506 -2.05 -22.08 8.21
N ILE A 507 -1.42 -20.93 8.45
CA ILE A 507 -2.08 -19.64 8.57
C ILE A 507 -1.46 -18.64 7.61
N VAL A 508 -2.23 -18.23 6.61
CA VAL A 508 -1.75 -17.38 5.51
C VAL A 508 -2.30 -15.96 5.56
N SER A 509 -1.68 -15.03 4.83
CA SER A 509 -2.16 -13.66 4.67
C SER A 509 -3.24 -13.55 3.58
N THR A 510 -3.98 -12.44 3.55
CA THR A 510 -4.96 -12.18 2.48
C THR A 510 -4.30 -12.10 1.10
N ASP A 511 -3.08 -11.54 1.02
CA ASP A 511 -2.35 -11.45 -0.24
C ASP A 511 -1.94 -12.84 -0.75
N ASP A 512 -1.55 -13.76 0.14
CA ASP A 512 -1.30 -15.17 -0.21
C ASP A 512 -2.57 -15.85 -0.74
N VAL A 513 -3.73 -15.61 -0.10
CA VAL A 513 -5.02 -16.15 -0.56
C VAL A 513 -5.37 -15.62 -1.95
N LEU A 514 -5.24 -14.32 -2.18
CA LEU A 514 -5.51 -13.68 -3.49
C LEU A 514 -4.57 -14.21 -4.58
N LYS A 515 -3.27 -14.36 -4.26
CA LYS A 515 -2.28 -14.98 -5.15
C LYS A 515 -2.66 -16.42 -5.51
N ASN A 516 -3.08 -17.20 -4.51
CA ASN A 516 -3.50 -18.59 -4.72
C ASN A 516 -4.80 -18.67 -5.54
N PHE A 517 -5.75 -17.76 -5.35
CA PHE A 517 -6.97 -17.65 -6.16
C PHE A 517 -6.66 -17.43 -7.64
N ASN A 518 -5.73 -16.51 -7.95
CA ASN A 518 -5.30 -16.26 -9.33
C ASN A 518 -4.41 -17.38 -9.89
N LYS A 519 -3.86 -18.25 -9.04
CA LYS A 519 -3.02 -19.37 -9.48
C LYS A 519 -3.82 -20.59 -9.90
N SER A 520 -4.89 -20.93 -9.19
CA SER A 520 -5.62 -22.17 -9.44
C SER A 520 -7.00 -22.21 -8.78
N TYR A 521 -7.97 -22.84 -9.47
CA TYR A 521 -9.32 -23.09 -8.95
C TYR A 521 -9.41 -24.09 -7.78
N LYS A 522 -8.31 -24.75 -7.40
CA LYS A 522 -8.32 -25.63 -6.23
C LYS A 522 -8.47 -24.88 -4.91
N TYR A 523 -8.18 -23.58 -4.90
CA TYR A 523 -8.23 -22.72 -3.73
C TYR A 523 -9.60 -22.06 -3.61
N THR A 524 -10.21 -22.15 -2.44
CA THR A 524 -11.50 -21.52 -2.15
C THR A 524 -11.50 -20.89 -0.76
N VAL A 525 -12.49 -20.05 -0.49
CA VAL A 525 -12.77 -19.48 0.82
C VAL A 525 -14.07 -20.07 1.34
N ASP A 526 -14.14 -20.33 2.65
CA ASP A 526 -15.38 -20.61 3.36
C ASP A 526 -16.29 -19.37 3.32
N GLN A 527 -17.15 -19.30 2.30
CA GLN A 527 -18.02 -18.14 2.05
C GLN A 527 -19.04 -17.93 3.17
N GLU A 528 -19.54 -19.01 3.79
CA GLU A 528 -20.52 -18.91 4.87
C GLU A 528 -19.93 -18.22 6.09
N THR A 529 -18.75 -18.67 6.54
CA THR A 529 -18.06 -18.08 7.69
C THR A 529 -17.60 -16.65 7.37
N TYR A 530 -17.18 -16.39 6.13
CA TYR A 530 -16.82 -15.03 5.70
C TYR A 530 -18.02 -14.08 5.72
N ILE A 531 -19.17 -14.48 5.16
CA ILE A 531 -20.42 -13.70 5.21
C ILE A 531 -20.83 -13.46 6.66
N ARG A 532 -20.79 -14.49 7.51
CA ARG A 532 -21.12 -14.38 8.94
C ARG A 532 -20.25 -13.33 9.63
N ALA A 533 -18.94 -13.35 9.38
CA ALA A 533 -18.03 -12.31 9.87
C ALA A 533 -18.40 -10.92 9.35
N ARG A 534 -18.70 -10.76 8.05
CA ARG A 534 -19.14 -9.46 7.50
C ARG A 534 -20.43 -8.94 8.14
N ILE A 535 -21.40 -9.80 8.41
CA ILE A 535 -22.66 -9.41 9.07
C ILE A 535 -22.40 -9.06 10.54
N PHE A 536 -21.52 -9.79 11.21
CA PHE A 536 -21.10 -9.47 12.58
C PHE A 536 -20.42 -8.09 12.67
N ASP A 537 -19.59 -7.73 11.69
CA ASP A 537 -19.01 -6.38 11.60
C ASP A 537 -20.11 -5.30 11.51
N MET A 538 -21.16 -5.53 10.71
CA MET A 538 -22.32 -4.62 10.65
C MET A 538 -23.07 -4.53 11.99
N LEU A 539 -23.17 -5.65 12.71
CA LEU A 539 -23.81 -5.72 14.03
C LEU A 539 -23.08 -4.81 15.03
N ILE A 540 -21.76 -4.97 15.17
CA ILE A 540 -20.93 -4.23 16.15
C ILE A 540 -20.50 -2.83 15.65
N GLY A 541 -20.73 -2.53 14.37
CA GLY A 541 -20.37 -1.25 13.75
C GLY A 541 -18.88 -1.11 13.43
N ASP A 542 -18.19 -2.21 13.15
CA ASP A 542 -16.79 -2.24 12.75
C ASP A 542 -16.65 -2.01 11.23
N TRP A 543 -16.34 -0.79 10.85
CA TRP A 543 -16.35 -0.32 9.45
C TRP A 543 -15.02 -0.52 8.71
N ASP A 544 -13.93 -0.86 9.42
CA ASP A 544 -12.54 -0.77 8.93
C ASP A 544 -11.97 -2.10 8.43
N ARG A 545 -12.83 -3.06 8.08
CA ARG A 545 -12.41 -4.42 7.69
C ARG A 545 -11.65 -4.44 6.37
N HIS A 546 -10.33 -4.24 6.42
CA HIS A 546 -9.42 -4.28 5.28
C HIS A 546 -8.55 -5.54 5.26
N ALA A 547 -7.76 -5.74 4.18
CA ALA A 547 -7.01 -6.98 3.91
C ALA A 547 -6.12 -7.45 5.07
N ASP A 548 -5.35 -6.55 5.69
CA ASP A 548 -4.45 -6.90 6.80
C ASP A 548 -5.19 -7.32 8.09
N GLN A 549 -6.48 -7.01 8.22
CA GLN A 549 -7.29 -7.39 9.38
C GLN A 549 -7.84 -8.82 9.27
N TRP A 550 -7.37 -9.60 8.29
CA TRP A 550 -7.65 -11.02 8.19
C TRP A 550 -6.38 -11.85 8.34
N LYS A 551 -6.54 -13.01 8.96
CA LYS A 551 -5.71 -14.19 8.73
C LYS A 551 -6.61 -15.31 8.22
N TRP A 552 -6.00 -16.33 7.64
CA TRP A 552 -6.73 -17.40 6.99
C TRP A 552 -6.15 -18.73 7.41
N ALA A 553 -6.96 -19.56 8.07
CA ALA A 553 -6.60 -20.93 8.37
C ALA A 553 -6.76 -21.79 7.12
N GLU A 554 -5.69 -22.48 6.72
CA GLU A 554 -5.66 -23.37 5.56
C GLU A 554 -6.08 -24.79 5.96
N TYR A 555 -7.02 -25.38 5.20
CA TYR A 555 -7.44 -26.76 5.34
C TYR A 555 -7.40 -27.47 3.99
N LYS A 556 -6.82 -28.68 3.93
CA LYS A 556 -6.88 -29.53 2.74
C LYS A 556 -8.07 -30.46 2.78
N ASN A 557 -8.77 -30.57 1.66
CA ASN A 557 -9.85 -31.51 1.44
C ASN A 557 -9.64 -32.20 0.07
N GLY A 558 -8.92 -33.31 0.09
CA GLY A 558 -8.39 -33.94 -1.13
C GLY A 558 -7.47 -32.97 -1.88
N ASP A 559 -7.78 -32.71 -3.15
CA ASP A 559 -7.02 -31.77 -3.98
C ASP A 559 -7.40 -30.30 -3.76
N LYS A 560 -8.49 -30.01 -3.02
CA LYS A 560 -8.95 -28.65 -2.74
C LYS A 560 -8.34 -28.11 -1.45
N VAL A 561 -8.14 -26.80 -1.43
CA VAL A 561 -7.67 -26.05 -0.27
C VAL A 561 -8.70 -25.01 0.09
N ILE A 562 -9.21 -25.06 1.32
CA ILE A 562 -10.25 -24.17 1.82
C ILE A 562 -9.63 -23.26 2.87
N TYR A 563 -9.78 -21.95 2.68
CA TYR A 563 -9.36 -20.94 3.65
C TYR A 563 -10.55 -20.51 4.52
N LYS A 564 -10.44 -20.67 5.83
CA LYS A 564 -11.40 -20.12 6.79
C LYS A 564 -10.91 -18.77 7.33
N PRO A 565 -11.76 -17.74 7.39
CA PRO A 565 -11.36 -16.41 7.83
C PRO A 565 -11.17 -16.35 9.35
N ILE A 566 -10.12 -15.64 9.76
CA ILE A 566 -9.83 -15.26 11.14
C ILE A 566 -9.79 -13.73 11.18
N PRO A 567 -10.92 -13.05 11.50
CA PRO A 567 -10.94 -11.61 11.65
C PRO A 567 -10.12 -11.17 12.88
N ARG A 568 -9.32 -10.12 12.72
CA ARG A 568 -8.46 -9.51 13.75
C ARG A 568 -8.71 -8.01 13.86
N ASP A 569 -8.24 -7.36 14.91
CA ASP A 569 -8.33 -5.91 15.08
C ASP A 569 -9.78 -5.39 15.05
N ARG A 570 -10.35 -5.25 16.25
CA ARG A 570 -11.76 -4.86 16.48
C ARG A 570 -11.87 -3.46 17.10
N ASP A 571 -10.83 -2.65 16.94
CA ASP A 571 -10.67 -1.37 17.62
C ASP A 571 -11.67 -0.29 17.16
N GLN A 572 -12.36 -0.50 16.03
CA GLN A 572 -13.35 0.43 15.47
C GLN A 572 -14.80 0.09 15.83
N ALA A 573 -15.02 -1.01 16.55
CA ALA A 573 -16.35 -1.40 17.03
C ALA A 573 -16.91 -0.33 17.99
N PHE A 574 -18.21 -0.07 17.90
CA PHE A 574 -18.93 0.89 18.76
C PHE A 574 -18.46 2.35 18.68
N SER A 575 -17.83 2.77 17.58
CA SER A 575 -17.33 4.13 17.40
C SER A 575 -18.39 5.24 17.60
N LYS A 576 -17.96 6.40 18.11
CA LYS A 576 -18.78 7.58 18.44
C LYS A 576 -18.16 8.85 17.87
N TYR A 577 -18.58 9.19 16.65
CA TYR A 577 -18.32 10.49 16.03
C TYR A 577 -19.47 11.46 16.32
N ASP A 578 -19.27 12.38 17.26
CA ASP A 578 -20.20 13.43 17.70
C ASP A 578 -19.58 14.83 17.58
N GLY A 579 -20.27 15.87 18.04
CA GLY A 579 -19.85 17.27 17.82
C GLY A 579 -20.36 17.88 16.50
N ALA A 580 -20.45 19.20 16.46
CA ALA A 580 -20.96 19.93 15.31
C ALA A 580 -20.09 19.78 14.05
N ALA A 581 -18.76 19.79 14.20
CA ALA A 581 -17.81 19.69 13.09
C ALA A 581 -17.81 18.30 12.45
N PHE A 582 -17.81 17.22 13.24
CA PHE A 582 -17.84 15.86 12.70
C PHE A 582 -19.12 15.53 11.94
N LYS A 583 -20.26 16.16 12.25
CA LYS A 583 -21.48 16.04 11.43
C LYS A 583 -21.25 16.45 9.97
N ILE A 584 -20.31 17.37 9.71
CA ILE A 584 -19.94 17.82 8.36
C ILE A 584 -18.75 17.00 7.83
N ILE A 585 -17.68 16.89 8.62
CA ILE A 585 -16.42 16.22 8.23
C ILE A 585 -16.66 14.76 7.83
N MET A 586 -17.49 14.02 8.56
CA MET A 586 -17.77 12.60 8.30
C MET A 586 -18.61 12.35 7.03
N ASN A 587 -19.01 13.40 6.31
CA ASN A 587 -19.61 13.30 4.97
C ASN A 587 -18.57 13.39 3.84
N ILE A 588 -17.31 13.69 4.14
CA ILE A 588 -16.21 13.68 3.17
C ILE A 588 -16.00 12.23 2.68
N PRO A 589 -16.09 11.95 1.36
CA PRO A 589 -16.03 10.61 0.79
C PRO A 589 -14.87 9.75 1.30
N ALA A 590 -13.68 10.33 1.47
CA ALA A 590 -12.49 9.60 1.92
C ALA A 590 -12.61 8.99 3.32
N ILE A 591 -13.48 9.54 4.18
CA ILE A 591 -13.71 9.10 5.56
C ILE A 591 -15.19 8.80 5.83
N ARG A 592 -16.02 8.80 4.78
CA ARG A 592 -17.47 8.62 4.92
C ARG A 592 -17.84 7.22 5.38
N HIS A 593 -16.93 6.26 5.25
CA HIS A 593 -17.11 4.91 5.77
C HIS A 593 -17.08 4.85 7.29
N MET A 594 -16.42 5.80 7.95
CA MET A 594 -16.34 5.90 9.40
C MET A 594 -17.74 6.27 9.94
N LYS A 595 -18.43 5.32 10.57
CA LYS A 595 -19.84 5.49 10.99
C LYS A 595 -19.99 5.42 12.50
N THR A 596 -20.64 6.43 13.08
CA THR A 596 -21.10 6.40 14.47
C THR A 596 -22.03 5.20 14.69
N PHE A 597 -21.80 4.46 15.77
CA PHE A 597 -22.65 3.36 16.23
C PHE A 597 -23.99 3.89 16.76
N LYS A 598 -25.07 3.42 16.15
CA LYS A 598 -26.46 3.86 16.38
C LYS A 598 -27.39 2.67 16.29
N ASP A 599 -28.64 2.84 16.74
CA ASP A 599 -29.70 1.82 16.68
C ASP A 599 -29.95 1.25 15.28
N ASP A 600 -29.58 2.02 14.24
CA ASP A 600 -29.71 1.65 12.85
C ASP A 600 -28.44 1.88 12.05
N LEU A 601 -28.11 0.93 11.19
CA LEU A 601 -27.12 1.10 10.14
C LEU A 601 -27.76 1.73 8.89
N LYS A 602 -27.84 3.05 8.86
CA LYS A 602 -28.54 3.80 7.79
C LYS A 602 -28.02 3.55 6.37
N ASN A 603 -26.75 3.16 6.22
CA ASN A 603 -26.16 3.00 4.89
C ASN A 603 -25.04 1.96 4.88
N VAL A 604 -25.40 0.72 4.54
CA VAL A 604 -24.46 -0.41 4.41
C VAL A 604 -23.42 -0.19 3.31
N LYS A 605 -23.77 0.52 2.22
CA LYS A 605 -22.83 0.82 1.13
C LYS A 605 -21.64 1.64 1.62
N TRP A 606 -21.90 2.71 2.37
CA TRP A 606 -20.82 3.56 2.90
C TRP A 606 -20.06 2.86 4.00
N PHE A 607 -20.75 2.17 4.91
CA PHE A 607 -20.14 1.39 5.97
C PHE A 607 -19.15 0.35 5.42
N SER A 608 -19.57 -0.39 4.40
CA SER A 608 -18.75 -1.43 3.76
C SER A 608 -17.92 -0.88 2.60
N MET A 609 -17.30 0.31 2.73
CA MET A 609 -16.40 0.82 1.68
C MET A 609 -15.05 0.10 1.67
N GLU A 610 -14.41 0.01 2.84
CA GLU A 610 -13.11 -0.67 3.01
C GLU A 610 -13.15 -2.16 2.60
N PRO A 611 -14.13 -2.98 3.04
CA PRO A 611 -14.20 -4.40 2.67
C PRO A 611 -14.65 -4.66 1.22
N TYR A 612 -15.22 -3.66 0.54
CA TYR A 612 -15.90 -3.85 -0.75
C TYR A 612 -15.06 -4.59 -1.82
N PRO A 613 -13.78 -4.24 -2.04
CA PRO A 613 -12.95 -4.95 -3.01
C PRO A 613 -12.82 -6.45 -2.72
N LEU A 614 -12.56 -6.82 -1.47
CA LEU A 614 -12.38 -8.23 -1.07
C LEU A 614 -13.70 -8.99 -1.11
N ASP A 615 -14.78 -8.35 -0.66
CA ASP A 615 -16.13 -8.95 -0.65
C ASP A 615 -16.57 -9.31 -2.08
N LEU A 616 -16.20 -8.52 -3.10
CA LEU A 616 -16.43 -8.86 -4.51
C LEU A 616 -15.66 -10.11 -4.98
N VAL A 617 -14.43 -10.31 -4.50
CA VAL A 617 -13.58 -11.45 -4.88
C VAL A 617 -14.07 -12.73 -4.21
N PHE A 618 -14.16 -12.72 -2.88
CA PHE A 618 -14.44 -13.93 -2.11
C PHE A 618 -15.90 -14.37 -2.21
N LEU A 619 -16.83 -13.46 -2.46
CA LEU A 619 -18.26 -13.74 -2.51
C LEU A 619 -18.86 -13.73 -3.92
N LYS A 620 -18.02 -13.89 -4.96
CA LYS A 620 -18.47 -13.92 -6.37
C LYS A 620 -19.61 -14.92 -6.62
N GLY A 621 -19.58 -16.06 -5.93
CA GLY A 621 -20.59 -17.13 -6.01
C GLY A 621 -21.80 -16.97 -5.08
N ALA A 622 -21.70 -16.16 -4.03
CA ALA A 622 -22.75 -16.09 -3.00
C ALA A 622 -24.08 -15.54 -3.55
N THR A 623 -25.18 -16.00 -2.96
CA THR A 623 -26.56 -15.63 -3.26
C THR A 623 -27.18 -14.80 -2.13
N GLU A 624 -28.29 -14.12 -2.40
CA GLU A 624 -29.02 -13.38 -1.35
C GLU A 624 -29.50 -14.32 -0.22
N ALA A 625 -29.79 -15.59 -0.55
CA ALA A 625 -30.21 -16.59 0.41
C ALA A 625 -29.09 -16.91 1.41
N ASP A 626 -27.84 -17.04 0.95
CA ASP A 626 -26.68 -17.29 1.82
C ASP A 626 -26.48 -16.15 2.82
N TRP A 627 -26.61 -14.91 2.35
CA TRP A 627 -26.55 -13.71 3.20
C TRP A 627 -27.66 -13.68 4.25
N LYS A 628 -28.90 -13.99 3.87
CA LYS A 628 -30.03 -14.07 4.81
C LYS A 628 -29.87 -15.23 5.80
N ALA A 629 -29.34 -16.37 5.36
CA ALA A 629 -29.10 -17.53 6.20
C ALA A 629 -28.10 -17.20 7.31
N GLN A 630 -26.97 -16.56 6.99
CA GLN A 630 -25.98 -16.18 8.01
C GLN A 630 -26.49 -15.04 8.92
N ALA A 631 -27.31 -14.11 8.41
CA ALA A 631 -27.98 -13.11 9.25
C ALA A 631 -28.91 -13.76 10.28
N LYS A 632 -29.72 -14.72 9.83
CA LYS A 632 -30.63 -15.50 10.68
C LYS A 632 -29.85 -16.34 11.69
N TYR A 633 -28.76 -16.97 11.28
CA TYR A 633 -27.88 -17.73 12.16
C TYR A 633 -27.40 -16.88 13.35
N ILE A 634 -26.91 -15.66 13.10
CA ILE A 634 -26.50 -14.74 14.18
C ILE A 634 -27.68 -14.36 15.07
N GLN A 635 -28.86 -14.09 14.49
CA GLN A 635 -30.06 -13.74 15.26
C GLN A 635 -30.49 -14.85 16.22
N GLU A 636 -30.33 -16.12 15.81
CA GLU A 636 -30.73 -17.31 16.56
C GLU A 636 -29.69 -17.72 17.62
N HIS A 637 -28.40 -17.55 17.34
CA HIS A 637 -27.31 -18.07 18.19
C HIS A 637 -26.69 -17.01 19.12
N LEU A 638 -26.88 -15.71 18.84
CA LEU A 638 -26.45 -14.64 19.73
C LEU A 638 -27.65 -14.11 20.51
N THR A 639 -27.90 -14.64 21.70
CA THR A 639 -29.05 -14.24 22.53
C THR A 639 -28.85 -12.84 23.13
N ASP A 640 -29.94 -12.24 23.63
CA ASP A 640 -29.84 -10.96 24.34
C ASP A 640 -29.03 -11.09 25.64
N GLN A 641 -29.08 -12.27 26.28
CA GLN A 641 -28.26 -12.58 27.44
C GLN A 641 -26.77 -12.67 27.07
N ASP A 642 -26.42 -13.30 25.94
CA ASP A 642 -25.02 -13.34 25.49
C ASP A 642 -24.47 -11.93 25.24
N ILE A 643 -25.29 -11.02 24.67
CA ILE A 643 -24.92 -9.60 24.51
C ILE A 643 -24.71 -8.92 25.86
N ASP A 644 -25.55 -9.19 26.85
CA ASP A 644 -25.44 -8.58 28.17
C ASP A 644 -24.20 -9.08 28.93
N GLU A 645 -23.91 -10.38 28.84
CA GLU A 645 -22.79 -11.03 29.50
C GLU A 645 -21.45 -10.70 28.85
N ALA A 646 -21.41 -10.45 27.53
CA ALA A 646 -20.19 -10.17 26.79
C ALA A 646 -19.39 -8.97 27.34
N PHE A 647 -20.05 -7.99 27.97
CA PHE A 647 -19.41 -6.78 28.52
C PHE A 647 -19.00 -6.91 30.00
N ARG A 648 -19.32 -8.02 30.67
CA ARG A 648 -19.01 -8.19 32.10
C ARG A 648 -17.51 -8.34 32.38
N ASN A 649 -16.71 -8.70 31.38
CA ASN A 649 -15.25 -8.81 31.48
C ASN A 649 -14.53 -7.46 31.35
N LEU A 650 -15.25 -6.36 31.09
CA LEU A 650 -14.67 -5.02 31.09
C LEU A 650 -14.39 -4.55 32.53
N PRO A 651 -13.43 -3.63 32.74
CA PRO A 651 -13.16 -3.08 34.07
C PRO A 651 -14.43 -2.51 34.72
N LYS A 652 -14.61 -2.75 36.03
CA LYS A 652 -15.80 -2.34 36.79
C LYS A 652 -16.08 -0.84 36.67
N GLU A 653 -15.03 -0.02 36.58
CA GLU A 653 -15.09 1.44 36.50
C GLU A 653 -15.76 1.93 35.22
N VAL A 654 -15.73 1.13 34.14
CA VAL A 654 -16.32 1.50 32.84
C VAL A 654 -17.68 0.86 32.59
N GLN A 655 -18.18 0.05 33.53
CA GLN A 655 -19.50 -0.59 33.45
C GLN A 655 -20.63 0.37 33.83
N ASP A 656 -20.86 1.37 32.99
CA ASP A 656 -21.87 2.41 33.20
C ASP A 656 -22.98 2.44 32.13
N GLU A 657 -23.86 3.43 32.22
CA GLU A 657 -24.99 3.70 31.30
C GLU A 657 -24.61 3.73 29.81
N THR A 658 -23.36 4.03 29.49
CA THR A 658 -22.84 4.03 28.12
C THR A 658 -22.78 2.62 27.55
N LEU A 659 -22.37 1.63 28.36
CA LEU A 659 -22.38 0.23 27.93
C LEU A 659 -23.82 -0.27 27.80
N ALA A 660 -24.71 0.12 28.72
CA ALA A 660 -26.13 -0.19 28.61
C ALA A 660 -26.75 0.34 27.30
N ASP A 661 -26.38 1.56 26.89
CA ASP A 661 -26.79 2.12 25.60
C ASP A 661 -26.18 1.36 24.39
N ILE A 662 -24.92 0.91 24.48
CA ILE A 662 -24.29 0.07 23.45
C ILE A 662 -25.02 -1.27 23.32
N GLN A 663 -25.31 -1.95 24.43
CA GLN A 663 -26.04 -3.22 24.47
C GLN A 663 -27.46 -3.06 23.88
N ARG A 664 -28.17 -1.99 24.24
CA ARG A 664 -29.49 -1.64 23.69
C ARG A 664 -29.43 -1.47 22.16
N LYS A 665 -28.43 -0.74 21.65
CA LYS A 665 -28.22 -0.52 20.20
C LYS A 665 -27.86 -1.82 19.48
N LEU A 666 -27.04 -2.69 20.09
CA LEU A 666 -26.70 -4.01 19.57
C LEU A 666 -27.96 -4.88 19.38
N LYS A 667 -28.81 -4.98 20.40
CA LYS A 667 -30.08 -5.72 20.34
C LYS A 667 -30.99 -5.18 19.23
N SER A 668 -31.10 -3.86 19.11
CA SER A 668 -31.86 -3.20 18.03
C SER A 668 -31.30 -3.52 16.63
N ARG A 669 -29.98 -3.52 16.46
CA ARG A 669 -29.33 -3.91 15.19
C ARG A 669 -29.47 -5.39 14.88
N LYS A 670 -29.35 -6.26 15.88
CA LYS A 670 -29.50 -7.72 15.73
C LYS A 670 -30.82 -8.06 15.06
N ALA A 671 -31.91 -7.42 15.49
CA ALA A 671 -33.23 -7.60 14.88
C ALA A 671 -33.31 -7.23 13.38
N LYS A 672 -32.38 -6.43 12.87
CA LYS A 672 -32.39 -5.86 11.50
C LYS A 672 -31.34 -6.46 10.57
N LEU A 673 -30.57 -7.45 11.01
CA LEU A 673 -29.45 -8.02 10.23
C LEU A 673 -29.87 -8.54 8.85
N GLY A 674 -31.04 -9.18 8.74
CA GLY A 674 -31.56 -9.64 7.44
C GLY A 674 -31.73 -8.52 6.42
N ILE A 675 -32.13 -7.32 6.86
CA ILE A 675 -32.26 -6.13 6.01
C ILE A 675 -30.88 -5.66 5.55
N TYR A 676 -29.92 -5.57 6.47
CA TYR A 676 -28.55 -5.13 6.15
C TYR A 676 -27.87 -6.10 5.18
N ALA A 677 -28.06 -7.40 5.38
CA ALA A 677 -27.54 -8.47 4.53
C ALA A 677 -28.06 -8.36 3.09
N SER A 678 -29.39 -8.24 2.89
CA SER A 678 -29.99 -8.01 1.57
C SER A 678 -29.51 -6.72 0.90
N GLN A 679 -29.51 -5.61 1.65
CA GLN A 679 -29.07 -4.32 1.11
C GLN A 679 -27.62 -4.36 0.65
N TYR A 680 -26.75 -5.05 1.38
CA TYR A 680 -25.34 -5.13 1.01
C TYR A 680 -25.11 -6.10 -0.15
N TYR A 681 -25.83 -7.22 -0.20
CA TYR A 681 -25.86 -8.10 -1.38
C TYR A 681 -26.19 -7.31 -2.66
N ASP A 682 -27.23 -6.47 -2.63
CA ASP A 682 -27.61 -5.64 -3.77
C ASP A 682 -26.53 -4.58 -4.13
N VAL A 683 -25.68 -4.16 -3.18
CA VAL A 683 -24.52 -3.32 -3.48
C VAL A 683 -23.47 -4.09 -4.26
N LEU A 684 -23.15 -5.33 -3.83
CA LEU A 684 -22.18 -6.20 -4.47
C LEU A 684 -22.60 -6.58 -5.90
N GLN A 685 -23.89 -6.79 -6.15
CA GLN A 685 -24.38 -7.19 -7.48
C GLN A 685 -24.33 -6.09 -8.55
N LYS A 686 -24.07 -4.82 -8.21
CA LYS A 686 -24.11 -3.71 -9.18
C LYS A 686 -22.96 -3.72 -10.17
N LYS A 687 -21.75 -3.99 -9.70
CA LYS A 687 -20.51 -4.05 -10.48
C LYS A 687 -19.77 -5.33 -10.08
N VAL A 688 -19.75 -6.30 -10.98
CA VAL A 688 -19.26 -7.64 -10.67
C VAL A 688 -18.00 -7.92 -11.47
N PRO A 689 -16.81 -7.87 -10.85
CA PRO A 689 -15.61 -8.43 -11.43
C PRO A 689 -15.59 -9.95 -11.25
N LEU A 690 -15.17 -10.66 -12.29
CA LEU A 690 -14.92 -12.10 -12.30
C LEU A 690 -13.54 -12.31 -12.92
N ALA A 691 -12.61 -12.85 -12.15
CA ALA A 691 -11.26 -13.17 -12.62
C ALA A 691 -11.10 -14.68 -12.88
N GLY A 692 -10.32 -14.98 -13.92
CA GLY A 692 -9.71 -16.26 -14.23
C GLY A 692 -8.50 -16.56 -13.35
N THR A 693 -7.60 -17.34 -13.93
CA THR A 693 -6.31 -17.72 -13.37
C THR A 693 -5.20 -17.28 -14.31
N VAL A 694 -3.94 -17.39 -13.88
CA VAL A 694 -2.77 -17.19 -14.77
C VAL A 694 -2.54 -18.36 -15.74
N HIS A 695 -3.58 -19.15 -15.98
CA HIS A 695 -3.59 -20.35 -16.82
C HIS A 695 -4.81 -20.29 -17.74
N PRO A 696 -4.77 -20.98 -18.89
CA PRO A 696 -5.84 -20.90 -19.88
C PRO A 696 -7.25 -21.12 -19.32
N ASP A 697 -8.13 -20.16 -19.57
CA ASP A 697 -9.51 -20.14 -19.14
C ASP A 697 -10.48 -19.94 -20.32
N LYS A 698 -11.67 -20.54 -20.19
CA LYS A 698 -12.77 -20.32 -21.14
C LYS A 698 -13.97 -19.72 -20.45
N PHE A 699 -14.44 -18.58 -20.96
CA PHE A 699 -15.64 -17.90 -20.50
C PHE A 699 -16.75 -18.04 -21.54
N LEU A 700 -17.85 -18.69 -21.17
CA LEU A 700 -19.07 -18.76 -21.96
C LEU A 700 -20.12 -17.81 -21.37
N ILE A 701 -20.52 -16.82 -22.15
CA ILE A 701 -21.45 -15.76 -21.77
C ILE A 701 -22.69 -15.83 -22.65
N THR A 702 -23.82 -16.26 -22.10
CA THR A 702 -25.08 -16.40 -22.84
C THR A 702 -26.10 -15.37 -22.38
N LYS A 703 -26.57 -14.54 -23.33
CA LYS A 703 -27.61 -13.52 -23.10
C LYS A 703 -29.00 -14.10 -23.33
N ASN A 704 -29.83 -14.11 -22.30
CA ASN A 704 -31.19 -14.66 -22.35
C ASN A 704 -32.20 -13.66 -21.79
N GLY A 705 -33.04 -13.08 -22.66
CA GLY A 705 -33.99 -12.03 -22.25
C GLY A 705 -33.27 -10.83 -21.62
N ASN A 706 -33.52 -10.58 -20.34
CA ASN A 706 -32.88 -9.53 -19.53
C ASN A 706 -31.74 -10.05 -18.64
N THR A 707 -31.33 -11.31 -18.82
CA THR A 707 -30.32 -11.97 -18.00
C THR A 707 -29.07 -12.32 -18.81
N VAL A 708 -27.96 -12.52 -18.11
CA VAL A 708 -26.68 -13.01 -18.64
C VAL A 708 -26.23 -14.18 -17.78
N ASN A 709 -26.14 -15.38 -18.37
CA ASN A 709 -25.51 -16.54 -17.75
C ASN A 709 -24.02 -16.53 -18.10
N VAL A 710 -23.16 -16.65 -17.09
CA VAL A 710 -21.70 -16.73 -17.24
C VAL A 710 -21.24 -18.07 -16.70
N LYS A 711 -20.57 -18.85 -17.54
CA LYS A 711 -19.86 -20.08 -17.18
C LYS A 711 -18.37 -19.89 -17.40
N GLN A 712 -17.58 -20.37 -16.46
CA GLN A 712 -16.13 -20.34 -16.49
C GLN A 712 -15.62 -21.77 -16.46
N TYR A 713 -14.77 -22.11 -17.41
CA TYR A 713 -14.14 -23.41 -17.53
C TYR A 713 -12.63 -23.27 -17.42
N LYS A 714 -12.03 -24.13 -16.61
CA LYS A 714 -10.58 -24.34 -16.60
C LYS A 714 -10.20 -25.17 -17.83
N LEU A 715 -9.19 -24.73 -18.56
CA LEU A 715 -8.64 -25.47 -19.70
C LEU A 715 -7.29 -26.11 -19.33
N ASN A 716 -6.90 -27.13 -20.09
CA ASN A 716 -5.51 -27.58 -20.13
C ASN A 716 -4.73 -26.78 -21.19
N LYS A 717 -3.40 -26.94 -21.26
CA LYS A 717 -2.56 -26.24 -22.24
C LYS A 717 -2.89 -26.54 -23.71
N LYS A 718 -3.58 -27.63 -23.99
CA LYS A 718 -4.07 -28.00 -25.34
C LYS A 718 -5.49 -27.52 -25.61
N GLN A 719 -6.11 -26.83 -24.65
CA GLN A 719 -7.53 -26.43 -24.65
C GLN A 719 -8.52 -27.62 -24.81
N GLU A 720 -8.11 -28.81 -24.37
CA GLU A 720 -8.92 -30.02 -24.37
C GLU A 720 -9.54 -30.26 -22.97
N ASN A 721 -10.67 -30.97 -22.90
CA ASN A 721 -11.35 -31.37 -21.65
C ASN A 721 -11.70 -30.21 -20.69
N PRO A 722 -12.56 -29.27 -21.10
CA PRO A 722 -12.95 -28.13 -20.25
C PRO A 722 -13.66 -28.59 -18.97
N GLU A 723 -13.18 -28.13 -17.82
CA GLU A 723 -13.75 -28.42 -16.49
C GLU A 723 -14.54 -27.19 -16.00
N LEU A 724 -15.86 -27.32 -15.76
CA LEU A 724 -16.69 -26.22 -15.25
C LEU A 724 -16.32 -25.90 -13.81
N VAL A 725 -15.85 -24.67 -13.55
CA VAL A 725 -15.40 -24.23 -12.22
C VAL A 725 -16.29 -23.16 -11.61
N PHE A 726 -17.08 -22.45 -12.41
CA PHE A 726 -18.03 -21.45 -11.93
C PHE A 726 -19.18 -21.24 -12.91
N GLU A 727 -20.38 -21.05 -12.37
CA GLU A 727 -21.58 -20.65 -13.13
C GLU A 727 -22.41 -19.66 -12.32
N LYS A 728 -22.87 -18.58 -12.95
CA LYS A 728 -23.83 -17.65 -12.35
C LYS A 728 -24.66 -16.92 -13.39
N THR A 729 -25.93 -16.70 -13.08
CA THR A 729 -26.86 -15.88 -13.88
C THR A 729 -27.06 -14.52 -13.23
N TYR A 730 -26.90 -13.46 -14.02
CA TYR A 730 -27.04 -12.07 -13.60
C TYR A 730 -28.24 -11.42 -14.28
N ASP A 731 -29.01 -10.65 -13.52
CA ASP A 731 -30.21 -9.95 -13.99
C ASP A 731 -29.94 -8.43 -14.09
N ASP A 732 -30.41 -7.80 -15.18
CA ASP A 732 -30.13 -6.38 -15.45
C ASP A 732 -30.86 -5.38 -14.53
N SER A 733 -31.78 -5.86 -13.68
CA SER A 733 -32.38 -5.09 -12.60
C SER A 733 -31.40 -4.82 -11.46
N LYS A 734 -30.54 -5.80 -11.15
CA LYS A 734 -29.53 -5.72 -10.08
C LYS A 734 -28.14 -5.37 -10.61
N THR A 735 -27.73 -5.96 -11.73
CA THR A 735 -26.38 -5.84 -12.29
C THR A 735 -26.31 -4.78 -13.38
N ARG A 736 -25.28 -3.92 -13.32
CA ARG A 736 -25.04 -2.85 -14.30
C ARG A 736 -23.80 -3.11 -15.13
N GLU A 737 -22.76 -3.68 -14.53
CA GLU A 737 -21.53 -4.03 -15.21
C GLU A 737 -21.02 -5.41 -14.78
N LEU A 738 -20.59 -6.20 -15.76
CA LEU A 738 -19.82 -7.44 -15.60
C LEU A 738 -18.43 -7.22 -16.18
N TRP A 739 -17.38 -7.43 -15.39
CA TRP A 739 -15.98 -7.31 -15.82
C TRP A 739 -15.33 -8.69 -15.73
N ILE A 740 -15.06 -9.31 -16.86
CA ILE A 740 -14.53 -10.67 -16.94
C ILE A 740 -13.07 -10.57 -17.35
N TYR A 741 -12.17 -11.01 -16.48
CA TYR A 741 -10.72 -10.96 -16.66
C TYR A 741 -10.14 -12.35 -16.90
N GLY A 742 -9.32 -12.49 -17.94
CA GLY A 742 -8.56 -13.70 -18.27
C GLY A 742 -7.27 -13.81 -17.46
N LEU A 743 -6.62 -12.68 -17.22
CA LEU A 743 -5.34 -12.50 -16.52
C LEU A 743 -4.12 -12.79 -17.41
N GLU A 744 -3.74 -14.06 -17.57
CA GLU A 744 -2.54 -14.47 -18.30
C GLU A 744 -2.78 -15.82 -19.01
N ASP A 745 -1.98 -16.08 -20.04
CA ASP A 745 -2.08 -17.25 -20.93
C ASP A 745 -3.20 -17.10 -21.97
N ASP A 746 -3.45 -18.15 -22.75
CA ASP A 746 -4.29 -18.05 -23.95
C ASP A 746 -5.76 -18.33 -23.59
N ASP A 747 -6.54 -17.28 -23.34
CA ASP A 747 -7.92 -17.38 -22.91
C ASP A 747 -8.93 -17.36 -24.06
N VAL A 748 -10.10 -17.95 -23.82
CA VAL A 748 -11.19 -18.05 -24.80
C VAL A 748 -12.47 -17.41 -24.28
N TYR A 749 -12.99 -16.42 -25.00
CA TYR A 749 -14.27 -15.78 -24.70
C TYR A 749 -15.31 -16.13 -25.75
N GLU A 750 -16.44 -16.68 -25.33
CA GLU A 750 -17.58 -17.00 -26.18
C GLU A 750 -18.82 -16.24 -25.71
N VAL A 751 -19.32 -15.32 -26.53
CA VAL A 751 -20.55 -14.55 -26.24
C VAL A 751 -21.64 -14.90 -27.25
N SER A 752 -22.78 -15.37 -26.75
CA SER A 752 -23.90 -15.87 -27.54
C SER A 752 -25.27 -15.49 -26.95
N GLY A 753 -26.35 -15.89 -27.63
CA GLY A 753 -27.73 -15.69 -27.21
C GLY A 753 -28.40 -14.45 -27.83
N GLU A 754 -29.73 -14.44 -27.86
CA GLU A 754 -30.55 -13.39 -28.50
C GLU A 754 -31.08 -12.33 -27.51
N GLY A 755 -30.79 -12.50 -26.21
CA GLY A 755 -31.20 -11.58 -25.16
C GLY A 755 -30.72 -10.14 -25.37
N LYS A 756 -31.39 -9.19 -24.71
CA LYS A 756 -31.09 -7.74 -24.77
C LYS A 756 -30.92 -7.11 -23.38
N PRO A 757 -30.11 -7.71 -22.48
CA PRO A 757 -29.91 -7.18 -21.14
C PRO A 757 -29.24 -5.79 -21.18
N LYS A 758 -29.58 -4.94 -20.21
CA LYS A 758 -28.96 -3.62 -20.03
C LYS A 758 -27.59 -3.65 -19.34
N ILE A 759 -27.04 -4.85 -19.09
CA ILE A 759 -25.73 -5.07 -18.48
C ILE A 759 -24.63 -4.73 -19.48
N ASN A 760 -23.67 -3.89 -19.09
CA ASN A 760 -22.44 -3.71 -19.88
C ASN A 760 -21.45 -4.83 -19.52
N ILE A 761 -21.08 -5.64 -20.51
CA ILE A 761 -20.15 -6.76 -20.37
C ILE A 761 -18.78 -6.30 -20.88
N ARG A 762 -17.76 -6.44 -20.06
CA ARG A 762 -16.37 -6.15 -20.41
C ARG A 762 -15.58 -7.44 -20.37
N LEU A 763 -14.87 -7.72 -21.45
CA LEU A 763 -13.93 -8.83 -21.56
C LEU A 763 -12.53 -8.21 -21.54
N ILE A 764 -11.70 -8.66 -20.62
CA ILE A 764 -10.35 -8.15 -20.40
C ILE A 764 -9.41 -9.34 -20.51
N GLY A 765 -8.71 -9.45 -21.64
CA GLY A 765 -7.84 -10.59 -21.93
C GLY A 765 -6.70 -10.70 -20.94
N GLY A 766 -5.75 -9.80 -21.06
CA GLY A 766 -4.55 -9.78 -20.23
C GLY A 766 -3.35 -10.06 -21.11
N TYR A 767 -2.40 -10.86 -20.65
CA TYR A 767 -1.17 -11.08 -21.40
C TYR A 767 -1.08 -12.49 -22.01
N ASN A 768 -0.61 -12.58 -23.26
CA ASN A 768 -0.63 -13.74 -24.19
C ASN A 768 -1.77 -13.67 -25.23
N HIS A 769 -2.08 -14.79 -25.90
CA HIS A 769 -2.94 -14.84 -27.07
C HIS A 769 -4.39 -15.20 -26.72
N ASP A 770 -5.26 -14.20 -26.72
CA ASP A 770 -6.67 -14.40 -26.42
C ASP A 770 -7.52 -14.55 -27.68
N THR A 771 -8.57 -15.37 -27.58
CA THR A 771 -9.56 -15.59 -28.65
C THR A 771 -10.94 -15.09 -28.24
N TYR A 772 -11.50 -14.17 -29.03
CA TYR A 772 -12.81 -13.56 -28.80
C TYR A 772 -13.83 -13.97 -29.86
N ASN A 773 -14.77 -14.84 -29.48
CA ASN A 773 -15.89 -15.29 -30.31
C ASN A 773 -17.18 -14.60 -29.85
N VAL A 774 -17.52 -13.46 -30.45
CA VAL A 774 -18.67 -12.62 -30.03
C VAL A 774 -19.72 -12.53 -31.14
N ALA A 775 -20.75 -13.38 -31.04
CA ALA A 775 -21.84 -13.43 -32.01
C ALA A 775 -22.76 -12.19 -31.94
N ASP A 776 -23.00 -11.66 -30.74
CA ASP A 776 -23.73 -10.41 -30.50
C ASP A 776 -22.91 -9.45 -29.61
N GLY A 777 -22.32 -8.44 -30.22
CA GLY A 777 -21.47 -7.46 -29.55
C GLY A 777 -22.20 -6.32 -28.82
N ARG A 778 -23.53 -6.26 -28.90
CA ARG A 778 -24.29 -5.21 -28.20
C ARG A 778 -24.01 -5.26 -26.71
N ARG A 779 -23.61 -4.11 -26.13
CA ARG A 779 -23.20 -3.96 -24.73
C ARG A 779 -21.94 -4.76 -24.33
N VAL A 780 -21.22 -5.34 -25.29
CA VAL A 780 -19.95 -6.03 -25.09
C VAL A 780 -18.80 -5.09 -25.45
N LYS A 781 -17.80 -5.03 -24.59
CA LYS A 781 -16.58 -4.24 -24.80
C LYS A 781 -15.37 -5.13 -24.55
N ILE A 782 -14.41 -5.12 -25.46
CA ILE A 782 -13.16 -5.87 -25.31
C ILE A 782 -12.04 -4.88 -24.96
N TYR A 783 -11.22 -5.24 -23.98
CA TYR A 783 -10.03 -4.52 -23.55
C TYR A 783 -8.85 -5.46 -23.60
N ASP A 784 -7.81 -5.08 -24.32
CA ASP A 784 -6.63 -5.92 -24.44
C ASP A 784 -5.38 -5.16 -24.86
N PHE A 785 -4.22 -5.79 -24.65
CA PHE A 785 -2.92 -5.26 -25.05
C PHE A 785 -2.76 -5.31 -26.56
N LYS A 786 -2.41 -4.16 -27.16
CA LYS A 786 -2.17 -4.05 -28.61
C LYS A 786 -0.95 -4.85 -29.05
N SER A 787 0.03 -4.99 -28.17
CA SER A 787 1.23 -5.79 -28.37
C SER A 787 0.97 -7.30 -28.47
N GLN A 788 -0.19 -7.79 -28.03
CA GLN A 788 -0.56 -9.20 -28.13
C GLN A 788 -1.27 -9.51 -29.45
N LYS A 789 -1.02 -10.71 -30.00
CA LYS A 789 -1.51 -11.11 -31.32
C LYS A 789 -2.89 -11.79 -31.24
N ASN A 790 -3.87 -11.15 -30.62
CA ASN A 790 -5.16 -11.79 -30.29
C ASN A 790 -6.07 -12.02 -31.51
N THR A 791 -6.98 -12.99 -31.38
CA THR A 791 -7.94 -13.36 -32.43
C THR A 791 -9.32 -12.77 -32.13
N TYR A 792 -9.87 -12.00 -33.08
CA TYR A 792 -11.18 -11.34 -32.94
C TYR A 792 -12.18 -11.83 -33.98
N HIS A 793 -13.16 -12.61 -33.53
CA HIS A 793 -14.33 -13.03 -34.29
C HIS A 793 -15.57 -12.34 -33.72
N THR A 794 -15.71 -11.03 -33.98
CA THR A 794 -16.70 -10.16 -33.33
C THR A 794 -17.71 -9.58 -34.31
N LYS A 795 -18.93 -9.33 -33.84
CA LYS A 795 -19.97 -8.60 -34.59
C LYS A 795 -20.65 -7.54 -33.73
N GLY A 796 -20.43 -6.26 -34.05
CA GLY A 796 -21.06 -5.13 -33.34
C GLY A 796 -20.51 -4.87 -31.93
N THR A 797 -19.28 -5.34 -31.66
CA THR A 797 -18.56 -5.18 -30.39
C THR A 797 -17.72 -3.90 -30.41
N SER A 798 -17.55 -3.24 -29.26
CA SER A 798 -16.57 -2.15 -29.12
C SER A 798 -15.21 -2.69 -28.67
N GLU A 799 -14.19 -2.55 -29.50
CA GLU A 799 -12.83 -3.03 -29.23
C GLU A 799 -11.94 -1.86 -28.78
N HIS A 800 -11.34 -1.98 -27.59
CA HIS A 800 -10.45 -1.00 -26.99
C HIS A 800 -9.05 -1.60 -26.83
N ILE A 801 -8.32 -1.69 -27.94
CA ILE A 801 -7.02 -2.36 -28.00
C ILE A 801 -5.90 -1.33 -27.87
N SER A 802 -5.18 -1.37 -26.75
CA SER A 802 -4.12 -0.41 -26.40
C SER A 802 -3.15 -1.02 -25.41
N ASP A 803 -1.90 -0.60 -25.36
CA ASP A 803 -0.94 -1.06 -24.33
C ASP A 803 -1.08 -0.30 -22.99
N ASP A 804 -2.27 0.20 -22.65
CA ASP A 804 -2.53 0.86 -21.36
C ASP A 804 -2.55 -0.16 -20.23
N TYR A 805 -1.47 -0.19 -19.45
CA TYR A 805 -1.26 -1.21 -18.43
C TYR A 805 -2.39 -1.24 -17.40
N ASN A 806 -2.86 -0.07 -16.96
CA ASN A 806 -3.87 0.02 -15.90
C ASN A 806 -5.26 -0.43 -16.37
N VAL A 807 -5.56 -0.32 -17.66
CA VAL A 807 -6.84 -0.74 -18.24
C VAL A 807 -6.87 -2.26 -18.43
N ASN A 808 -5.75 -2.85 -18.84
CA ASN A 808 -5.68 -4.26 -19.21
C ASN A 808 -5.18 -5.18 -18.10
N THR A 809 -4.71 -4.62 -16.97
CA THR A 809 -4.23 -5.41 -15.83
C THR A 809 -5.33 -5.53 -14.77
N TYR A 810 -5.44 -6.72 -14.18
CA TYR A 810 -6.34 -6.96 -13.07
C TYR A 810 -5.83 -6.32 -11.77
N ASP A 811 -6.66 -5.49 -11.16
CA ASP A 811 -6.51 -4.99 -9.80
C ASP A 811 -7.84 -5.22 -9.06
N TYR A 812 -7.82 -6.03 -8.01
CA TYR A 812 -9.03 -6.32 -7.23
C TYR A 812 -9.59 -5.08 -6.52
N LYS A 813 -8.78 -4.03 -6.28
CA LYS A 813 -9.19 -2.73 -5.73
C LYS A 813 -9.75 -1.78 -6.78
N HIS A 814 -9.81 -2.19 -8.05
CA HIS A 814 -10.31 -1.38 -9.14
C HIS A 814 -11.81 -1.03 -9.00
N PRO A 815 -12.74 -1.90 -8.60
CA PRO A 815 -14.14 -1.53 -8.42
C PRO A 815 -14.34 -0.43 -7.36
N LYS A 816 -14.98 0.70 -7.72
CA LYS A 816 -15.34 1.78 -6.77
C LYS A 816 -16.76 2.28 -6.97
N TYR A 817 -17.32 2.83 -5.89
CA TYR A 817 -18.64 3.44 -5.89
C TYR A 817 -18.68 4.79 -6.62
N ASN A 818 -19.79 5.05 -7.29
CA ASN A 818 -20.16 6.43 -7.64
C ASN A 818 -20.70 7.12 -6.39
N PHE A 819 -20.45 8.42 -6.26
CA PHE A 819 -20.89 9.17 -5.09
C PHE A 819 -21.16 10.64 -5.36
N PHE A 820 -22.04 11.19 -4.52
CA PHE A 820 -22.32 12.61 -4.39
C PHE A 820 -21.84 13.12 -3.03
N ALA A 821 -21.23 14.30 -3.00
CA ALA A 821 -20.79 14.97 -1.80
C ALA A 821 -20.96 16.49 -1.93
N GLY A 822 -21.63 17.12 -0.97
CA GLY A 822 -21.85 18.56 -0.92
C GLY A 822 -21.35 19.14 0.39
N TYR A 823 -20.74 20.32 0.34
CA TYR A 823 -20.20 21.01 1.52
C TYR A 823 -20.49 22.50 1.45
N PRO A 824 -20.73 23.15 2.60
CA PRO A 824 -20.65 24.60 2.67
C PRO A 824 -19.21 25.05 2.40
N ASN A 825 -19.03 26.21 1.80
CA ASN A 825 -17.75 26.90 1.74
C ASN A 825 -17.90 28.32 2.28
N ALA A 826 -16.92 28.75 3.08
CA ALA A 826 -16.80 30.10 3.57
C ALA A 826 -15.38 30.59 3.29
N ASN A 827 -15.24 31.78 2.74
CA ASN A 827 -13.95 32.41 2.49
C ASN A 827 -14.04 33.91 2.80
N PHE A 828 -12.90 34.59 2.90
CA PHE A 828 -12.84 36.04 3.05
C PHE A 828 -11.72 36.60 2.19
N ASN A 829 -12.00 37.68 1.47
CA ASN A 829 -10.96 38.56 0.96
C ASN A 829 -11.41 40.02 1.08
N PRO A 830 -10.48 40.99 1.11
CA PRO A 830 -10.82 42.40 1.33
C PRO A 830 -11.74 43.01 0.26
N ASP A 831 -11.67 42.53 -0.98
CA ASP A 831 -12.38 43.10 -2.13
C ASP A 831 -13.84 42.56 -2.24
N ASP A 832 -14.04 41.29 -1.88
CA ASP A 832 -15.30 40.55 -1.97
C ASP A 832 -16.06 40.46 -0.63
N GLY A 833 -15.37 40.79 0.47
CA GLY A 833 -15.85 40.57 1.83
C GLY A 833 -15.92 39.09 2.18
N ILE A 834 -16.93 38.72 2.97
CA ILE A 834 -17.21 37.32 3.30
C ILE A 834 -17.90 36.67 2.10
N ILE A 835 -17.35 35.54 1.66
CA ILE A 835 -17.90 34.72 0.60
C ILE A 835 -18.52 33.50 1.26
N LEU A 836 -19.83 33.33 1.12
CA LEU A 836 -20.57 32.17 1.63
C LEU A 836 -21.14 31.38 0.46
N GLY A 837 -20.97 30.07 0.45
CA GLY A 837 -21.45 29.26 -0.65
C GLY A 837 -21.65 27.80 -0.32
N VAL A 838 -21.95 27.05 -1.38
CA VAL A 838 -21.98 25.60 -1.39
C VAL A 838 -21.21 25.04 -2.59
N VAL A 839 -20.52 23.92 -2.37
CA VAL A 839 -19.86 23.13 -3.42
C VAL A 839 -20.43 21.73 -3.41
N ALA A 840 -21.06 21.32 -4.50
CA ALA A 840 -21.60 19.98 -4.73
C ALA A 840 -20.77 19.24 -5.78
N ASN A 841 -20.34 18.02 -5.45
CA ASN A 841 -19.54 17.16 -6.31
C ASN A 841 -20.29 15.86 -6.60
N TYR A 842 -20.36 15.47 -7.87
CA TYR A 842 -20.76 14.13 -8.29
C TYR A 842 -19.58 13.45 -9.00
N THR A 843 -19.11 12.33 -8.44
CA THR A 843 -17.98 11.55 -8.96
C THR A 843 -18.48 10.21 -9.46
N VAL A 844 -18.12 9.88 -10.71
CA VAL A 844 -18.44 8.62 -11.36
C VAL A 844 -17.15 7.83 -11.55
N ASN A 845 -17.17 6.59 -11.09
CA ASN A 845 -16.02 5.68 -11.10
C ASN A 845 -16.37 4.44 -11.92
N ASN A 846 -16.32 4.56 -13.25
CA ASN A 846 -16.49 3.42 -14.16
C ASN A 846 -15.12 2.74 -14.39
N PHE A 847 -15.08 1.80 -15.33
CA PHE A 847 -13.90 1.00 -15.66
C PHE A 847 -12.68 1.83 -16.12
N ILE A 848 -12.83 2.74 -17.09
CA ILE A 848 -11.72 3.62 -17.50
C ILE A 848 -11.68 4.84 -16.57
N ARG A 849 -10.56 5.07 -15.87
CA ARG A 849 -10.41 6.21 -14.94
C ARG A 849 -8.96 6.57 -14.61
N ASP A 850 -8.73 7.83 -14.25
CA ASP A 850 -7.47 8.33 -13.67
C ASP A 850 -7.68 9.68 -12.93
N PRO A 851 -8.00 9.71 -11.61
CA PRO A 851 -8.37 8.60 -10.73
C PRO A 851 -9.88 8.28 -10.72
N PHE A 852 -10.70 9.11 -11.37
CA PHE A 852 -12.14 8.92 -11.59
C PHE A 852 -12.43 8.94 -13.10
N THR A 853 -13.61 8.51 -13.53
CA THR A 853 -14.01 8.56 -14.95
C THR A 853 -14.51 9.96 -15.30
N GLN A 854 -15.40 10.50 -14.47
CA GLN A 854 -15.87 11.87 -14.59
C GLN A 854 -16.19 12.47 -13.23
N LYS A 855 -15.98 13.78 -13.12
CA LYS A 855 -16.30 14.57 -11.94
C LYS A 855 -17.04 15.83 -12.35
N HIS A 856 -18.20 16.04 -11.76
CA HIS A 856 -19.02 17.22 -11.93
C HIS A 856 -18.99 18.01 -10.63
N THR A 857 -18.62 19.28 -10.69
CA THR A 857 -18.55 20.19 -9.55
C THR A 857 -19.47 21.37 -9.82
N LEU A 858 -20.47 21.56 -8.97
CA LEU A 858 -21.32 22.74 -8.94
C LEU A 858 -20.89 23.60 -7.76
N ARG A 859 -20.74 24.90 -7.97
CA ARG A 859 -20.42 25.89 -6.95
C ARG A 859 -21.44 27.00 -7.00
N ALA A 860 -21.91 27.45 -5.85
CA ALA A 860 -22.76 28.63 -5.74
C ALA A 860 -22.24 29.47 -4.58
N ASN A 861 -21.85 30.73 -4.82
CA ASN A 861 -21.35 31.62 -3.78
C ASN A 861 -22.11 32.95 -3.78
N ILE A 862 -22.23 33.55 -2.60
CA ILE A 862 -22.78 34.87 -2.32
C ILE A 862 -21.67 35.70 -1.67
N TYR A 863 -21.58 36.97 -2.06
CA TYR A 863 -20.50 37.88 -1.73
C TYR A 863 -21.06 39.03 -0.89
N THR A 864 -20.61 39.19 0.36
CA THR A 864 -21.24 40.15 1.27
C THR A 864 -20.87 41.61 0.96
N ALA A 865 -19.67 41.89 0.44
CA ALA A 865 -19.26 43.27 0.17
C ALA A 865 -19.99 43.87 -1.04
N THR A 866 -20.26 43.04 -2.06
CA THR A 866 -20.88 43.47 -3.32
C THR A 866 -22.37 43.14 -3.40
N GLY A 867 -22.87 42.24 -2.55
CA GLY A 867 -24.22 41.66 -2.70
C GLY A 867 -24.38 40.76 -3.92
N GLY A 868 -23.30 40.47 -4.64
CA GLY A 868 -23.30 39.64 -5.82
C GLY A 868 -23.38 38.14 -5.52
N PHE A 869 -23.68 37.34 -6.55
CA PHE A 869 -23.54 35.90 -6.49
C PHE A 869 -22.87 35.35 -7.73
N ASN A 870 -22.27 34.16 -7.60
CA ASN A 870 -21.82 33.38 -8.74
C ASN A 870 -22.31 31.94 -8.69
N LEU A 871 -22.49 31.36 -9.87
CA LEU A 871 -22.75 29.95 -10.09
C LEU A 871 -21.66 29.42 -11.01
N GLY A 872 -21.00 28.35 -10.60
CA GLY A 872 -19.95 27.69 -11.38
C GLY A 872 -20.28 26.22 -11.60
N TYR A 873 -20.06 25.73 -12.81
CA TYR A 873 -20.07 24.32 -13.16
C TYR A 873 -18.71 23.93 -13.74
N LYS A 874 -18.14 22.85 -13.23
CA LYS A 874 -16.93 22.22 -13.75
C LYS A 874 -17.14 20.73 -13.97
N GLY A 875 -17.10 20.31 -15.23
CA GLY A 875 -17.08 18.90 -15.64
C GLY A 875 -15.66 18.49 -16.05
N VAL A 876 -15.13 17.42 -15.47
CA VAL A 876 -13.86 16.82 -15.89
C VAL A 876 -14.12 15.38 -16.29
N PHE A 877 -13.72 14.99 -17.50
CA PHE A 877 -13.87 13.65 -18.05
C PHE A 877 -12.49 13.09 -18.37
N LYS A 878 -12.13 11.99 -17.74
CA LYS A 878 -10.80 11.39 -17.85
C LYS A 878 -10.72 10.42 -19.01
N LYS A 879 -9.62 10.47 -19.77
CA LYS A 879 -9.40 9.61 -20.96
C LYS A 879 -10.61 9.62 -21.92
N ALA A 880 -11.18 10.80 -22.18
CA ALA A 880 -12.41 10.97 -22.95
C ALA A 880 -12.26 10.61 -24.43
N ILE A 881 -11.15 11.03 -25.08
CA ILE A 881 -10.87 10.75 -26.49
C ILE A 881 -9.38 10.43 -26.64
N GLY A 882 -9.02 9.21 -27.06
CA GLY A 882 -7.62 8.86 -27.38
C GLY A 882 -6.61 9.12 -26.25
N GLY A 883 -7.03 8.95 -24.99
CA GLY A 883 -6.23 9.24 -23.79
C GLY A 883 -6.24 10.71 -23.34
N TRP A 884 -6.86 11.61 -24.09
CA TRP A 884 -7.01 13.01 -23.70
C TRP A 884 -8.10 13.19 -22.66
N ASP A 885 -7.82 14.00 -21.63
CA ASP A 885 -8.83 14.48 -20.70
C ASP A 885 -9.64 15.61 -21.34
N ALA A 886 -10.95 15.66 -21.08
CA ALA A 886 -11.82 16.75 -21.50
C ALA A 886 -12.35 17.52 -20.28
N GLY A 887 -12.37 18.85 -20.39
CA GLY A 887 -12.83 19.75 -19.34
C GLY A 887 -13.89 20.71 -19.86
N ILE A 888 -14.94 20.92 -19.07
CA ILE A 888 -15.98 21.92 -19.30
C ILE A 888 -16.01 22.82 -18.06
N ASP A 889 -15.74 24.11 -18.23
CA ASP A 889 -15.88 25.12 -17.18
C ASP A 889 -16.92 26.14 -17.65
N ALA A 890 -17.98 26.33 -16.86
CA ALA A 890 -19.02 27.33 -17.10
C ALA A 890 -19.24 28.14 -15.83
N SER A 891 -19.37 29.45 -15.96
CA SER A 891 -19.60 30.35 -14.83
C SER A 891 -20.66 31.40 -15.20
N TYR A 892 -21.42 31.80 -14.19
CA TYR A 892 -22.35 32.90 -14.23
C TYR A 892 -22.08 33.78 -13.02
N THR A 893 -21.93 35.08 -13.23
CA THR A 893 -21.69 36.08 -12.19
C THR A 893 -22.71 37.21 -12.33
N THR A 894 -23.13 37.79 -11.22
CA THR A 894 -23.95 39.00 -11.24
C THR A 894 -23.14 40.24 -11.61
N PRO A 895 -23.75 41.30 -12.19
CA PRO A 895 -23.05 42.55 -12.54
C PRO A 895 -22.35 43.26 -11.38
N PHE A 896 -22.79 42.99 -10.15
CA PHE A 896 -22.24 43.59 -8.93
C PHE A 896 -20.90 42.98 -8.50
N LEU A 897 -20.48 41.89 -9.14
CA LEU A 897 -19.22 41.21 -8.86
C LEU A 897 -18.12 41.85 -9.70
N GLN A 898 -17.18 42.56 -9.07
CA GLN A 898 -16.01 43.13 -9.77
C GLN A 898 -15.00 42.03 -10.10
N GLU A 899 -15.29 41.20 -11.10
CA GLU A 899 -14.21 40.49 -11.80
C GLU A 899 -13.49 41.50 -12.68
N ARG A 900 -12.19 41.74 -12.44
CA ARG A 900 -11.30 42.35 -13.46
C ARG A 900 -11.10 41.37 -14.61
N SER A 901 -12.17 41.03 -15.32
CA SER A 901 -12.19 40.42 -16.65
C SER A 901 -13.60 40.55 -17.22
N LEU A 902 -13.81 41.54 -18.08
CA LEU A 902 -14.97 41.55 -18.98
C LEU A 902 -14.89 40.32 -19.90
N GLY A 903 -15.86 39.43 -19.85
CA GLY A 903 -16.03 38.40 -20.87
C GLY A 903 -16.98 37.28 -20.49
N TRP A 904 -17.94 36.99 -21.36
CA TRP A 904 -18.54 35.65 -21.44
C TRP A 904 -17.45 34.67 -21.86
N ALA A 905 -16.70 34.11 -20.90
CA ALA A 905 -15.67 33.14 -21.19
C ALA A 905 -16.25 31.73 -21.13
N MET A 906 -16.86 31.26 -22.21
CA MET A 906 -16.79 29.83 -22.52
C MET A 906 -15.31 29.55 -22.82
N LYS A 907 -14.55 29.07 -21.82
CA LYS A 907 -13.22 28.54 -22.12
C LYS A 907 -13.43 27.27 -22.96
N PRO A 908 -12.82 27.17 -24.16
CA PRO A 908 -12.97 26.00 -25.00
C PRO A 908 -12.53 24.75 -24.23
N CYS A 909 -13.08 23.59 -24.61
CA CYS A 909 -12.71 22.29 -24.07
C CYS A 909 -11.18 22.13 -24.13
N MET A 910 -10.50 22.29 -22.99
CA MET A 910 -9.05 22.10 -22.92
C MET A 910 -8.80 20.60 -22.91
N MET A 911 -8.29 20.09 -24.02
CA MET A 911 -7.76 18.74 -24.08
C MET A 911 -6.30 18.76 -23.60
N ARG A 912 -5.97 17.93 -22.60
CA ARG A 912 -4.57 17.69 -22.18
C ARG A 912 -4.26 16.20 -22.27
N LYS A 913 -3.13 15.85 -22.91
CA LYS A 913 -2.57 14.50 -22.95
C LYS A 913 -1.59 14.39 -21.79
N ARG A 914 -1.74 13.35 -20.96
CA ARG A 914 -0.77 13.01 -19.92
C ARG A 914 0.25 12.03 -20.47
#